data_AF-A0A939VG62-F1
#
_entry.id   AF-A0A939VG62-F1
#
_cell.length_a   1.000
_cell.length_b   1.000
_cell.length_c   1.000
_cell.angle_alpha   90.00
_cell.angle_beta   90.00
_cell.angle_gamma   90.00
#
_symmetry.space_group_name_H-M   'P 1'
#
loop_
_entity.id
_entity.type
_entity.pdbx_description
1 polymer ?
#
loop_
_entity_poly.entity_id
_entity_poly.type
_entity_poly.pdbx_seq_one_letter_code
_entity_poly.pdbx_strand_id
1 'polypeptide(L)'
;MKKIFLIMAAGLFVTIGNIHGQPLMKTHVETGDVEATADGTDLAIYKAIPYAAPPVGDLRWKEPQPAKPWSGVLKAEDYGPWPPQPSRRDGSHPKMSEDCLYLGIATPATSANDRLPVMVWIHGGGFQTEHYGGDLWTSLARRGVVVVSIEYRTGALGFMAHPELTKESKNGHSGNYGLLDQICALKWVQRNIANFGGDPTKVTIFGESAGAISCSILCASPLAKGLFHAAISQSGGSFAPWQDGNRDLVTNPSQKGAEQQGLDFQKHLKKKSLKQLRQMDALSLAGDNVGFGGFWPCVDGYVITDDLYRNYERGDYNDVPVIIMTNSDEGVLFTGPVTAENYRKSAEGMFGSFTEEALRVYPGNNDEEAYFSNGDIFRDMAFAWPSFAWASLQSKTGKSPAYAAYLAQPSTMSFAGNKKRRGVSHVDDILYINNAFLSQPDKYPTEAALSEIIQQYWVNFAKTGNPNGKGLPYWPSFDKDKPTTMQFSNGASLIMVPNRDQINFMDRFYRFQREETERARKPQQVTVEDGGTGPYKAVMKTEATLKAHTVFVPQNLKAFSARKPLPVLVWGNGACANSPFEHYKFLNEIASYGYIVLATGYMPDGDQRYMGPMSTTEQQIESIDWIIAQNNDKNSPYYQKVDVKNIALAGMSCGGLQTLFNCADPRVKTLMICNSGLFNQQNASSAVGGMPMPPKEKLKEIHSSIIYILGGEKDIAYGNGMDDFHRIDHVPACAVNYPVGHGGTYAQPHGGEFSVVALAWLNWQLKGDSKAARMFVGENCELSKRDGWTIEKNKLLK
;
A
#
# COMPACT_ATOMS: atom_id res chain seq x y z
N MET A 1 -65.28 -61.64 -39.22
CA MET A 1 -65.06 -60.97 -37.92
C MET A 1 -63.61 -61.19 -37.49
N LYS A 2 -62.91 -60.10 -37.15
CA LYS A 2 -61.62 -59.97 -36.39
C LYS A 2 -60.35 -60.55 -37.07
N LYS A 3 -59.38 -59.77 -37.59
CA LYS A 3 -58.37 -58.86 -36.96
C LYS A 3 -57.58 -59.58 -35.84
N ILE A 4 -56.25 -59.80 -35.89
CA ILE A 4 -55.14 -58.82 -35.99
C ILE A 4 -53.81 -59.50 -36.41
N PHE A 5 -53.01 -58.76 -37.19
CA PHE A 5 -51.60 -58.96 -37.57
C PHE A 5 -50.65 -58.44 -36.48
N LEU A 6 -49.44 -59.00 -36.34
CA LEU A 6 -48.23 -58.19 -36.17
C LEU A 6 -46.96 -58.96 -36.55
N ILE A 7 -46.24 -58.40 -37.52
CA ILE A 7 -45.02 -58.88 -38.16
C ILE A 7 -43.83 -58.09 -37.58
N MET A 8 -42.69 -58.76 -37.42
CA MET A 8 -41.38 -58.15 -37.12
C MET A 8 -41.01 -57.07 -38.14
N ALA A 9 -40.74 -55.86 -37.67
CA ALA A 9 -40.04 -54.83 -38.43
C ALA A 9 -38.82 -54.36 -37.62
N ALA A 10 -37.63 -54.70 -38.12
CA ALA A 10 -36.36 -54.12 -37.69
C ALA A 10 -36.31 -52.67 -38.18
N GLY A 11 -36.36 -51.71 -37.26
CA GLY A 11 -36.15 -50.30 -37.54
C GLY A 11 -34.67 -49.95 -37.43
N LEU A 12 -34.07 -49.51 -38.54
CA LEU A 12 -32.83 -48.73 -38.55
C LEU A 12 -33.05 -47.48 -37.68
N PHE A 13 -32.38 -47.40 -36.54
CA PHE A 13 -32.12 -46.11 -35.91
C PHE A 13 -31.03 -45.40 -36.73
N VAL A 14 -31.44 -44.45 -37.57
CA VAL A 14 -30.52 -43.43 -38.06
C VAL A 14 -30.23 -42.53 -36.87
N THR A 15 -29.07 -42.72 -36.24
CA THR A 15 -28.47 -41.72 -35.38
C THR A 15 -28.22 -40.48 -36.24
N ILE A 16 -29.04 -39.45 -36.07
CA ILE A 16 -28.70 -38.10 -36.50
C ILE A 16 -27.54 -37.69 -35.60
N GLY A 17 -26.31 -38.00 -36.02
CA GLY A 17 -25.14 -37.39 -35.43
C GLY A 17 -25.25 -35.90 -35.66
N ASN A 18 -25.28 -35.10 -34.58
CA ASN A 18 -25.07 -33.68 -34.67
C ASN A 18 -23.72 -33.46 -35.36
N ILE A 19 -23.76 -33.07 -36.64
CA ILE A 19 -22.58 -32.59 -37.37
C ILE A 19 -22.20 -31.27 -36.71
N HIS A 20 -21.42 -31.33 -35.64
CA HIS A 20 -20.70 -30.17 -35.15
C HIS A 20 -19.72 -29.80 -36.27
N GLY A 21 -19.81 -28.57 -36.77
CA GLY A 21 -18.84 -28.07 -37.75
C GLY A 21 -17.43 -28.22 -37.19
N GLN A 22 -16.46 -28.54 -38.05
CA GLN A 22 -15.08 -28.60 -37.59
C GLN A 22 -14.63 -27.21 -37.11
N PRO A 23 -13.88 -27.13 -36.00
CA PRO A 23 -13.39 -25.85 -35.49
C PRO A 23 -12.44 -25.21 -36.50
N LEU A 24 -12.20 -23.89 -36.36
CA LEU A 24 -11.29 -23.13 -37.21
C LEU A 24 -9.85 -23.66 -37.06
N MET A 25 -9.46 -24.59 -37.93
CA MET A 25 -8.14 -25.23 -37.93
C MET A 25 -7.03 -24.40 -38.58
N LYS A 26 -7.40 -23.44 -39.44
CA LYS A 26 -6.47 -22.54 -40.14
C LYS A 26 -7.03 -21.13 -40.15
N THR A 27 -6.16 -20.16 -39.94
CA THR A 27 -6.53 -18.75 -40.05
C THR A 27 -5.33 -17.88 -40.39
N HIS A 28 -5.59 -16.60 -40.62
CA HIS A 28 -4.57 -15.60 -40.93
C HIS A 28 -4.43 -14.61 -39.76
N VAL A 29 -3.20 -14.23 -39.43
CA VAL A 29 -2.89 -13.14 -38.51
C VAL A 29 -1.97 -12.14 -39.20
N GLU A 30 -1.80 -10.96 -38.62
CA GLU A 30 -1.03 -9.85 -39.21
C GLU A 30 0.40 -10.19 -39.68
N THR A 31 0.99 -11.26 -39.14
CA THR A 31 2.35 -11.74 -39.45
C THR A 31 2.39 -12.98 -40.36
N GLY A 32 1.26 -13.61 -40.68
CA GLY A 32 1.21 -14.79 -41.56
C GLY A 32 0.09 -15.78 -41.23
N ASP A 33 0.05 -16.89 -41.98
CA ASP A 33 -0.94 -17.95 -41.78
C ASP A 33 -0.54 -18.85 -40.60
N VAL A 34 -1.55 -19.30 -39.85
CA VAL A 34 -1.40 -20.20 -38.70
C VAL A 34 -2.30 -21.43 -38.83
N GLU A 35 -1.82 -22.58 -38.36
CA GLU A 35 -2.54 -23.86 -38.32
C GLU A 35 -2.56 -24.42 -36.90
N ALA A 36 -3.74 -24.81 -36.43
CA ALA A 36 -3.98 -25.39 -35.11
C ALA A 36 -3.82 -26.92 -35.09
N THR A 37 -3.75 -27.46 -33.87
CA THR A 37 -4.04 -28.85 -33.58
C THR A 37 -5.46 -29.02 -33.06
N ALA A 38 -6.13 -30.12 -33.43
CA ALA A 38 -7.39 -30.49 -32.80
C ALA A 38 -7.11 -31.07 -31.41
N ASP A 39 -7.96 -30.78 -30.44
CA ASP A 39 -7.84 -31.35 -29.08
C ASP A 39 -8.33 -32.79 -28.95
N GLY A 40 -8.72 -33.40 -30.08
CA GLY A 40 -9.33 -34.74 -30.16
C GLY A 40 -10.85 -34.73 -30.03
N THR A 41 -11.46 -33.56 -29.83
CA THR A 41 -12.92 -33.39 -29.66
C THR A 41 -13.42 -32.23 -30.52
N ASP A 42 -13.66 -31.06 -29.93
CA ASP A 42 -14.43 -29.95 -30.49
C ASP A 42 -13.68 -28.61 -30.52
N LEU A 43 -12.40 -28.56 -30.10
CA LEU A 43 -11.60 -27.33 -30.08
C LEU A 43 -10.47 -27.34 -31.11
N ALA A 44 -10.20 -26.17 -31.69
CA ALA A 44 -8.93 -25.86 -32.33
C ALA A 44 -8.00 -25.19 -31.30
N ILE A 45 -6.79 -25.74 -31.16
CA ILE A 45 -5.77 -25.27 -30.23
C ILE A 45 -4.55 -24.75 -31.01
N TYR A 46 -4.25 -23.47 -30.84
CA TYR A 46 -3.05 -22.80 -31.36
C TYR A 46 -2.11 -22.53 -30.18
N LYS A 47 -0.87 -23.02 -30.19
CA LYS A 47 -0.05 -23.04 -28.96
C LYS A 47 1.05 -21.98 -28.84
N ALA A 48 1.66 -21.54 -29.93
CA ALA A 48 2.81 -20.64 -29.88
C ALA A 48 2.78 -19.60 -31.00
N ILE A 49 1.81 -18.69 -30.97
CA ILE A 49 1.75 -17.58 -31.92
C ILE A 49 2.60 -16.43 -31.35
N PRO A 50 3.65 -15.96 -32.05
CA PRO A 50 4.47 -14.85 -31.56
C PRO A 50 3.68 -13.53 -31.71
N TYR A 51 3.47 -12.84 -30.59
CA TYR A 51 2.80 -11.52 -30.61
C TYR A 51 3.82 -10.36 -30.62
N ALA A 52 5.09 -10.64 -30.32
CA ALA A 52 6.18 -9.68 -30.32
C ALA A 52 7.49 -10.33 -30.82
N ALA A 53 8.46 -9.50 -31.18
CA ALA A 53 9.82 -9.96 -31.47
C ALA A 53 10.51 -10.48 -30.20
N PRO A 54 11.40 -11.48 -30.31
CA PRO A 54 12.14 -12.00 -29.17
C PRO A 54 12.93 -10.90 -28.44
N PRO A 55 12.76 -10.71 -27.12
CA PRO A 55 13.41 -9.65 -26.35
C PRO A 55 14.87 -9.98 -25.99
N VAL A 56 15.65 -10.46 -26.97
CA VAL A 56 17.03 -10.93 -26.81
C VAL A 56 18.05 -9.83 -27.15
N GLY A 57 19.27 -9.96 -26.60
CA GLY A 57 20.39 -9.07 -26.94
C GLY A 57 20.07 -7.61 -26.67
N ASP A 58 20.12 -6.77 -27.71
CA ASP A 58 19.83 -5.33 -27.60
C ASP A 58 18.35 -5.02 -27.28
N LEU A 59 17.45 -6.00 -27.37
CA LEU A 59 16.05 -5.89 -26.96
C LEU A 59 15.83 -6.30 -25.50
N ARG A 60 16.85 -6.84 -24.81
CA ARG A 60 16.78 -7.11 -23.37
C ARG A 60 16.57 -5.79 -22.62
N TRP A 61 15.55 -5.78 -21.75
CA TRP A 61 15.08 -4.61 -21.02
C TRP A 61 14.65 -3.43 -21.91
N LYS A 62 13.87 -3.73 -22.95
CA LYS A 62 13.15 -2.73 -23.76
C LYS A 62 11.67 -3.08 -23.87
N GLU A 63 10.86 -2.09 -24.23
CA GLU A 63 9.46 -2.31 -24.64
C GLU A 63 9.39 -3.34 -25.78
N PRO A 64 8.39 -4.24 -25.78
CA PRO A 64 8.25 -5.26 -26.83
C PRO A 64 8.12 -4.62 -28.22
N GLN A 65 8.80 -5.21 -29.19
CA GLN A 65 8.78 -4.76 -30.58
C GLN A 65 7.88 -5.66 -31.43
N PRO A 66 7.34 -5.18 -32.57
CA PRO A 66 6.51 -6.01 -33.45
C PRO A 66 7.19 -7.32 -33.87
N ALA A 67 6.45 -8.42 -33.85
CA ALA A 67 6.92 -9.71 -34.38
C ALA A 67 7.26 -9.60 -35.87
N LYS A 68 8.25 -10.39 -36.32
CA LYS A 68 8.58 -10.47 -37.75
C LYS A 68 7.55 -11.36 -38.47
N PRO A 69 7.10 -10.98 -39.67
CA PRO A 69 6.31 -11.89 -40.50
C PRO A 69 7.08 -13.18 -40.83
N TRP A 70 6.38 -14.30 -40.94
CA TRP A 70 6.92 -15.56 -41.43
C TRP A 70 6.39 -15.89 -42.82
N SER A 71 7.10 -16.75 -43.55
CA SER A 71 6.65 -17.28 -44.84
C SER A 71 6.02 -18.66 -44.66
N GLY A 72 4.98 -18.95 -45.44
CA GLY A 72 4.22 -20.20 -45.31
C GLY A 72 3.30 -20.20 -44.09
N VAL A 73 2.95 -21.41 -43.64
CA VAL A 73 2.02 -21.63 -42.52
C VAL A 73 2.81 -21.98 -41.26
N LEU A 74 2.60 -21.22 -40.18
CA LEU A 74 3.11 -21.56 -38.86
C LEU A 74 2.23 -22.66 -38.23
N LYS A 75 2.81 -23.84 -38.05
CA LYS A 75 2.16 -24.96 -37.36
C LYS A 75 2.27 -24.75 -35.84
N ALA A 76 1.17 -24.39 -35.20
CA ALA A 76 1.12 -24.04 -33.78
C ALA A 76 0.89 -25.28 -32.89
N GLU A 77 1.70 -26.33 -33.08
CA GLU A 77 1.50 -27.67 -32.50
C GLU A 77 2.15 -27.87 -31.12
N ASP A 78 3.16 -27.04 -30.81
CA ASP A 78 3.92 -27.05 -29.56
C ASP A 78 3.85 -25.70 -28.85
N TYR A 79 3.90 -25.72 -27.52
CA TYR A 79 4.00 -24.51 -26.72
C TYR A 79 5.39 -23.89 -26.80
N GLY A 80 5.44 -22.55 -26.80
CA GLY A 80 6.67 -21.78 -26.76
C GLY A 80 7.46 -22.02 -25.47
N PRO A 81 8.77 -21.71 -25.46
CA PRO A 81 9.58 -21.83 -24.25
C PRO A 81 9.11 -20.84 -23.18
N TRP A 82 9.30 -21.21 -21.92
CA TRP A 82 8.95 -20.36 -20.78
C TRP A 82 9.98 -19.24 -20.62
N PRO A 83 9.61 -18.11 -19.99
CA PRO A 83 10.58 -17.08 -19.65
C PRO A 83 11.63 -17.66 -18.68
N PRO A 84 12.90 -17.22 -18.75
CA PRO A 84 13.94 -17.68 -17.83
C PRO A 84 13.55 -17.35 -16.39
N GLN A 85 13.48 -18.36 -15.54
CA GLN A 85 12.94 -18.30 -14.18
C GLN A 85 13.55 -19.42 -13.31
N PRO A 86 13.36 -19.41 -11.97
CA PRO A 86 13.71 -20.53 -11.10
C PRO A 86 12.96 -21.81 -11.48
N SER A 87 13.54 -22.97 -11.16
CA SER A 87 12.93 -24.26 -11.43
C SER A 87 11.67 -24.47 -10.59
N ARG A 88 10.69 -25.23 -11.12
CA ARG A 88 9.48 -25.57 -10.35
C ARG A 88 9.84 -26.46 -9.16
N ARG A 89 9.01 -26.39 -8.11
CA ARG A 89 9.16 -27.20 -6.88
C ARG A 89 9.06 -28.71 -7.13
N ASP A 90 8.44 -29.13 -8.23
CA ASP A 90 8.32 -30.53 -8.65
C ASP A 90 9.59 -31.09 -9.31
N GLY A 91 10.63 -30.26 -9.49
CA GLY A 91 11.90 -30.67 -10.10
C GLY A 91 11.87 -30.76 -11.62
N SER A 92 10.79 -30.32 -12.27
CA SER A 92 10.74 -30.24 -13.73
C SER A 92 11.68 -29.15 -14.26
N HIS A 93 12.39 -29.45 -15.35
CA HIS A 93 13.26 -28.51 -16.06
C HIS A 93 12.63 -28.14 -17.42
N PRO A 94 11.69 -27.19 -17.44
CA PRO A 94 11.03 -26.78 -18.68
C PRO A 94 12.03 -26.11 -19.63
N LYS A 95 11.73 -26.14 -20.92
CA LYS A 95 12.50 -25.39 -21.93
C LYS A 95 12.31 -23.90 -21.68
N MET A 96 13.36 -23.22 -21.23
CA MET A 96 13.35 -21.77 -20.96
C MET A 96 14.17 -21.00 -22.00
N SER A 97 13.70 -19.80 -22.36
CA SER A 97 14.38 -18.91 -23.30
C SER A 97 13.90 -17.47 -23.12
N GLU A 98 14.76 -16.48 -23.35
CA GLU A 98 14.31 -15.08 -23.45
C GLU A 98 13.36 -14.86 -24.63
N ASP A 99 13.50 -15.65 -25.69
CA ASP A 99 12.50 -15.75 -26.76
C ASP A 99 11.27 -16.48 -26.24
N CYS A 100 10.41 -15.78 -25.49
CA CYS A 100 9.25 -16.33 -24.80
C CYS A 100 7.93 -15.59 -25.09
N LEU A 101 7.91 -14.53 -25.92
CA LEU A 101 6.73 -13.68 -26.14
C LEU A 101 5.71 -14.29 -27.12
N TYR A 102 5.09 -15.38 -26.66
CA TYR A 102 4.08 -16.16 -27.37
C TYR A 102 2.73 -16.12 -26.66
N LEU A 103 1.67 -16.41 -27.41
CA LEU A 103 0.35 -16.70 -26.86
C LEU A 103 -0.22 -18.00 -27.44
N GLY A 104 -1.12 -18.61 -26.68
CA GLY A 104 -1.94 -19.74 -27.09
C GLY A 104 -3.42 -19.34 -27.21
N ILE A 105 -4.18 -20.04 -28.05
CA ILE A 105 -5.61 -19.82 -28.28
C ILE A 105 -6.33 -21.17 -28.33
N ALA A 106 -7.37 -21.33 -27.52
CA ALA A 106 -8.35 -22.41 -27.62
C ALA A 106 -9.68 -21.84 -28.10
N THR A 107 -10.19 -22.32 -29.24
CA THR A 107 -11.43 -21.81 -29.83
C THR A 107 -12.40 -22.95 -30.21
N PRO A 108 -13.68 -22.87 -29.79
CA PRO A 108 -14.74 -23.73 -30.30
C PRO A 108 -15.38 -23.17 -31.58
N ALA A 109 -14.93 -22.01 -32.07
CA ALA A 109 -15.53 -21.37 -33.24
C ALA A 109 -15.29 -22.21 -34.49
N THR A 110 -16.33 -22.30 -35.32
CA THR A 110 -16.31 -22.95 -36.63
C THR A 110 -16.15 -21.95 -37.77
N SER A 111 -16.37 -20.66 -37.49
CA SER A 111 -16.19 -19.57 -38.44
C SER A 111 -15.74 -18.27 -37.77
N ALA A 112 -15.06 -17.39 -38.53
CA ALA A 112 -14.70 -16.05 -38.05
C ALA A 112 -15.93 -15.17 -37.72
N ASN A 113 -17.11 -15.55 -38.22
CA ASN A 113 -18.37 -14.84 -38.00
C ASN A 113 -19.06 -15.23 -36.69
N ASP A 114 -18.55 -16.23 -35.96
CA ASP A 114 -19.19 -16.71 -34.72
C ASP A 114 -19.15 -15.66 -33.59
N ARG A 115 -18.15 -14.76 -33.61
CA ARG A 115 -18.03 -13.58 -32.73
C ARG A 115 -18.25 -13.91 -31.25
N LEU A 116 -17.56 -14.94 -30.79
CA LEU A 116 -17.63 -15.42 -29.41
C LEU A 116 -16.93 -14.45 -28.44
N PRO A 117 -17.38 -14.34 -27.19
CA PRO A 117 -16.62 -13.63 -26.15
C PRO A 117 -15.22 -14.19 -26.00
N VAL A 118 -14.27 -13.32 -25.69
CA VAL A 118 -12.85 -13.67 -25.56
C VAL A 118 -12.44 -13.53 -24.10
N MET A 119 -11.81 -14.55 -23.53
CA MET A 119 -11.22 -14.50 -22.20
C MET A 119 -9.69 -14.60 -22.32
N VAL A 120 -8.96 -13.57 -21.89
CA VAL A 120 -7.49 -13.50 -21.97
C VAL A 120 -6.89 -13.79 -20.60
N TRP A 121 -6.27 -14.97 -20.46
CA TRP A 121 -5.60 -15.44 -19.26
C TRP A 121 -4.23 -14.80 -19.10
N ILE A 122 -4.00 -14.19 -17.94
CA ILE A 122 -2.70 -13.68 -17.48
C ILE A 122 -2.26 -14.53 -16.28
N HIS A 123 -1.16 -15.25 -16.42
CA HIS A 123 -0.70 -16.16 -15.36
C HIS A 123 -0.10 -15.43 -14.15
N GLY A 124 -0.18 -16.10 -12.99
CA GLY A 124 0.42 -15.69 -11.73
C GLY A 124 1.93 -15.95 -11.64
N GLY A 125 2.43 -16.25 -10.43
CA GLY A 125 3.85 -16.55 -10.19
C GLY A 125 4.66 -15.42 -9.57
N GLY A 126 3.99 -14.47 -8.88
CA GLY A 126 4.67 -13.37 -8.16
C GLY A 126 5.55 -12.48 -9.04
N PHE A 127 5.27 -12.43 -10.35
CA PHE A 127 6.08 -11.82 -11.39
C PHE A 127 7.49 -12.43 -11.57
N GLN A 128 7.79 -13.57 -10.93
CA GLN A 128 9.08 -14.27 -11.03
C GLN A 128 9.00 -15.51 -11.89
N THR A 129 7.88 -16.22 -11.84
CA THR A 129 7.77 -17.60 -12.35
C THR A 129 6.43 -17.84 -13.06
N GLU A 130 6.19 -19.10 -13.38
CA GLU A 130 5.06 -19.64 -14.13
C GLU A 130 5.10 -19.33 -15.61
N HIS A 131 4.08 -19.82 -16.31
CA HIS A 131 3.91 -19.72 -17.76
C HIS A 131 2.42 -19.65 -18.09
N TYR A 132 2.06 -19.30 -19.31
CA TYR A 132 0.66 -19.10 -19.73
C TYR A 132 -0.23 -20.35 -19.73
N GLY A 133 0.29 -21.52 -19.38
CA GLY A 133 -0.56 -22.61 -18.91
C GLY A 133 -1.31 -23.39 -19.99
N GLY A 134 -0.77 -23.54 -21.19
CA GLY A 134 -1.25 -24.42 -22.25
C GLY A 134 -2.76 -24.73 -22.33
N ASP A 135 -3.14 -26.03 -22.29
CA ASP A 135 -4.52 -26.51 -22.48
C ASP A 135 -5.40 -26.39 -21.20
N LEU A 136 -4.94 -25.66 -20.16
CA LEU A 136 -5.60 -25.60 -18.84
C LEU A 136 -7.06 -25.13 -18.90
N TRP A 137 -7.41 -24.30 -19.88
CA TRP A 137 -8.69 -23.60 -19.96
C TRP A 137 -9.66 -24.17 -21.01
N THR A 138 -9.40 -25.39 -21.49
CA THR A 138 -10.29 -26.05 -22.47
C THR A 138 -11.70 -26.28 -21.93
N SER A 139 -11.88 -26.47 -20.61
CA SER A 139 -13.21 -26.54 -19.98
C SER A 139 -14.01 -25.24 -20.16
N LEU A 140 -13.37 -24.09 -19.99
CA LEU A 140 -13.98 -22.79 -20.27
C LEU A 140 -14.28 -22.61 -21.75
N ALA A 141 -13.32 -22.92 -22.63
CA ALA A 141 -13.49 -22.76 -24.08
C ALA A 141 -14.73 -23.52 -24.59
N ARG A 142 -14.96 -24.75 -24.13
CA ARG A 142 -16.15 -25.55 -24.47
C ARG A 142 -17.48 -24.96 -24.02
N ARG A 143 -17.48 -23.96 -23.13
CA ARG A 143 -18.68 -23.20 -22.74
C ARG A 143 -19.01 -22.04 -23.70
N GLY A 144 -18.36 -22.03 -24.87
CA GLY A 144 -18.64 -21.09 -25.96
C GLY A 144 -17.93 -19.74 -25.78
N VAL A 145 -16.66 -19.79 -25.41
CA VAL A 145 -15.77 -18.61 -25.38
C VAL A 145 -14.44 -18.96 -26.05
N VAL A 146 -13.78 -17.97 -26.64
CA VAL A 146 -12.39 -18.11 -27.08
C VAL A 146 -11.49 -17.81 -25.90
N VAL A 147 -10.59 -18.71 -25.53
CA VAL A 147 -9.61 -18.45 -24.48
C VAL A 147 -8.26 -18.16 -25.12
N VAL A 148 -7.65 -17.05 -24.74
CA VAL A 148 -6.28 -16.66 -25.12
C VAL A 148 -5.42 -16.72 -23.88
N SER A 149 -4.26 -17.37 -23.93
CA SER A 149 -3.31 -17.44 -22.82
C SER A 149 -2.00 -16.77 -23.22
N ILE A 150 -1.55 -15.76 -22.48
CA ILE A 150 -0.38 -14.93 -22.86
C ILE A 150 0.83 -15.17 -21.95
N GLU A 151 2.01 -15.38 -22.55
CA GLU A 151 3.29 -15.35 -21.83
C GLU A 151 3.77 -13.91 -21.66
N TYR A 152 4.54 -13.63 -20.61
CA TYR A 152 5.23 -12.34 -20.44
C TYR A 152 6.57 -12.52 -19.73
N ARG A 153 7.52 -11.58 -19.92
CA ARG A 153 8.82 -11.67 -19.23
C ARG A 153 8.64 -11.61 -17.71
N THR A 154 9.36 -12.48 -16.99
CA THR A 154 9.36 -12.54 -15.52
C THR A 154 10.70 -12.15 -14.91
N GLY A 155 10.74 -12.00 -13.58
CA GLY A 155 11.92 -11.74 -12.78
C GLY A 155 12.69 -10.49 -13.18
N ALA A 156 14.01 -10.56 -13.10
CA ALA A 156 14.90 -9.46 -13.50
C ALA A 156 14.71 -9.07 -14.98
N LEU A 157 14.34 -10.01 -15.84
CA LEU A 157 14.17 -9.77 -17.28
C LEU A 157 12.88 -8.98 -17.57
N GLY A 158 11.84 -9.18 -16.76
CA GLY A 158 10.55 -8.50 -16.88
C GLY A 158 10.41 -7.22 -16.09
N PHE A 159 11.09 -7.09 -14.94
CA PHE A 159 10.74 -6.05 -13.94
C PHE A 159 11.92 -5.28 -13.36
N MET A 160 13.17 -5.55 -13.77
CA MET A 160 14.30 -4.75 -13.31
C MET A 160 14.26 -3.33 -13.90
N ALA A 161 14.30 -2.32 -13.03
CA ALA A 161 14.57 -0.93 -13.40
C ALA A 161 16.05 -0.60 -13.16
N HIS A 162 16.58 0.37 -13.90
CA HIS A 162 17.97 0.84 -13.73
C HIS A 162 18.13 2.25 -14.30
N PRO A 163 18.92 3.15 -13.67
CA PRO A 163 19.06 4.54 -14.16
C PRO A 163 19.54 4.64 -15.63
N GLU A 164 20.46 3.75 -16.04
CA GLU A 164 20.89 3.68 -17.45
C GLU A 164 19.75 3.24 -18.39
N LEU A 165 18.85 2.34 -17.96
CA LEU A 165 17.68 1.92 -18.75
C LEU A 165 16.67 3.04 -18.88
N THR A 166 16.40 3.75 -17.78
CA THR A 166 15.53 4.93 -17.76
C THR A 166 16.03 6.00 -18.74
N LYS A 167 17.34 6.23 -18.78
CA LYS A 167 17.98 7.18 -19.70
C LYS A 167 17.90 6.73 -21.17
N GLU A 168 17.91 5.42 -21.45
CA GLU A 168 17.74 4.88 -22.80
C GLU A 168 16.28 4.95 -23.28
N SER A 169 15.31 4.98 -22.36
CA SER A 169 13.89 5.03 -22.67
C SER A 169 13.46 6.40 -23.18
N LYS A 170 12.75 6.42 -24.31
CA LYS A 170 12.15 7.66 -24.87
C LYS A 170 11.08 8.27 -23.96
N ASN A 171 10.46 7.44 -23.12
CA ASN A 171 9.37 7.80 -22.24
C ASN A 171 9.85 8.02 -20.79
N GLY A 172 11.17 7.98 -20.54
CA GLY A 172 11.75 8.26 -19.23
C GLY A 172 11.43 7.23 -18.14
N HIS A 173 11.11 5.98 -18.53
CA HIS A 173 10.80 4.88 -17.60
C HIS A 173 11.76 3.69 -17.74
N SER A 174 11.84 2.86 -16.70
CA SER A 174 12.39 1.50 -16.79
C SER A 174 11.74 0.57 -15.77
N GLY A 175 11.85 -0.74 -16.01
CA GLY A 175 11.04 -1.75 -15.33
C GLY A 175 9.75 -2.02 -16.09
N ASN A 176 8.80 -2.74 -15.46
CA ASN A 176 7.46 -3.02 -16.00
C ASN A 176 7.41 -3.63 -17.41
N TYR A 177 8.51 -4.20 -17.93
CA TYR A 177 8.57 -4.77 -19.27
C TYR A 177 7.59 -5.94 -19.43
N GLY A 178 7.39 -6.75 -18.39
CA GLY A 178 6.38 -7.80 -18.38
C GLY A 178 4.94 -7.27 -18.50
N LEU A 179 4.62 -6.11 -17.93
CA LEU A 179 3.31 -5.46 -18.11
C LEU A 179 3.16 -4.90 -19.54
N LEU A 180 4.25 -4.36 -20.09
CA LEU A 180 4.27 -3.88 -21.49
C LEU A 180 4.11 -5.04 -22.48
N ASP A 181 4.65 -6.22 -22.17
CA ASP A 181 4.42 -7.46 -22.93
C ASP A 181 2.93 -7.83 -22.91
N GLN A 182 2.28 -7.80 -21.75
CA GLN A 182 0.83 -8.04 -21.64
C GLN A 182 0.01 -7.04 -22.45
N ILE A 183 0.35 -5.74 -22.40
CA ILE A 183 -0.30 -4.69 -23.21
C ILE A 183 -0.08 -4.97 -24.71
N CYS A 184 1.11 -5.43 -25.11
CA CYS A 184 1.41 -5.79 -26.49
C CYS A 184 0.55 -6.97 -26.96
N ALA A 185 0.43 -8.01 -26.14
CA ALA A 185 -0.43 -9.16 -26.41
C ALA A 185 -1.91 -8.76 -26.52
N LEU A 186 -2.41 -7.88 -25.64
CA LEU A 186 -3.79 -7.36 -25.74
C LEU A 186 -4.02 -6.55 -27.02
N LYS A 187 -3.05 -5.73 -27.43
CA LYS A 187 -3.10 -5.03 -28.72
C LYS A 187 -3.10 -6.02 -29.89
N TRP A 188 -2.37 -7.12 -29.80
CA TRP A 188 -2.41 -8.19 -30.79
C TRP A 188 -3.79 -8.87 -30.82
N VAL A 189 -4.38 -9.18 -29.66
CA VAL A 189 -5.74 -9.76 -29.55
C VAL A 189 -6.74 -8.86 -30.25
N GLN A 190 -6.72 -7.55 -29.97
CA GLN A 190 -7.61 -6.58 -30.61
C GLN A 190 -7.53 -6.61 -32.15
N ARG A 191 -6.34 -6.80 -32.72
CA ARG A 191 -6.14 -6.83 -34.18
C ARG A 191 -6.48 -8.17 -34.83
N ASN A 192 -6.35 -9.28 -34.11
CA ASN A 192 -6.33 -10.61 -34.73
C ASN A 192 -7.45 -11.55 -34.27
N ILE A 193 -8.05 -11.36 -33.09
CA ILE A 193 -8.91 -12.39 -32.48
C ILE A 193 -10.20 -12.68 -33.27
N ALA A 194 -10.64 -11.73 -34.09
CA ALA A 194 -11.76 -11.92 -35.01
C ALA A 194 -11.55 -13.11 -35.97
N ASN A 195 -10.31 -13.34 -36.39
CA ASN A 195 -9.96 -14.42 -37.31
C ASN A 195 -10.00 -15.81 -36.64
N PHE A 196 -10.08 -15.85 -35.31
CA PHE A 196 -10.27 -17.07 -34.51
C PHE A 196 -11.73 -17.24 -34.06
N GLY A 197 -12.65 -16.43 -34.62
CA GLY A 197 -14.06 -16.41 -34.26
C GLY A 197 -14.37 -15.65 -32.97
N GLY A 198 -13.42 -14.91 -32.40
CA GLY A 198 -13.62 -14.07 -31.23
C GLY A 198 -14.18 -12.69 -31.55
N ASP A 199 -14.79 -12.04 -30.56
CA ASP A 199 -15.25 -10.66 -30.64
C ASP A 199 -14.27 -9.71 -29.92
N PRO A 200 -13.47 -8.89 -30.64
CA PRO A 200 -12.54 -7.94 -30.03
C PRO A 200 -13.23 -6.89 -29.15
N THR A 201 -14.55 -6.69 -29.28
CA THR A 201 -15.32 -5.79 -28.41
C THR A 201 -15.77 -6.46 -27.10
N LYS A 202 -15.58 -7.77 -26.98
CA LYS A 202 -15.93 -8.58 -25.80
C LYS A 202 -14.71 -9.35 -25.26
N VAL A 203 -13.60 -8.65 -25.10
CA VAL A 203 -12.38 -9.16 -24.47
C VAL A 203 -12.39 -8.95 -22.96
N THR A 204 -12.51 -10.03 -22.19
CA THR A 204 -12.35 -10.05 -20.73
C THR A 204 -10.96 -10.51 -20.34
N ILE A 205 -10.20 -9.70 -19.61
CA ILE A 205 -8.95 -10.18 -19.00
C ILE A 205 -9.26 -10.93 -17.71
N PHE A 206 -8.56 -12.03 -17.46
CA PHE A 206 -8.66 -12.75 -16.19
C PHE A 206 -7.30 -13.30 -15.77
N GLY A 207 -7.05 -13.32 -14.47
CA GLY A 207 -5.77 -13.79 -13.95
C GLY A 207 -5.87 -14.14 -12.47
N GLU A 208 -4.87 -14.89 -12.02
CA GLU A 208 -4.70 -15.30 -10.61
C GLU A 208 -3.39 -14.75 -10.05
N SER A 209 -3.35 -14.39 -8.77
CA SER A 209 -2.16 -13.90 -8.08
C SER A 209 -1.51 -12.69 -8.79
N ALA A 210 -0.25 -12.78 -9.24
CA ALA A 210 0.40 -11.74 -10.04
C ALA A 210 -0.36 -11.41 -11.35
N GLY A 211 -1.09 -12.37 -11.94
CA GLY A 211 -1.95 -12.14 -13.08
C GLY A 211 -3.21 -11.33 -12.71
N ALA A 212 -3.76 -11.55 -11.52
CA ALA A 212 -4.84 -10.75 -10.95
C ALA A 212 -4.37 -9.33 -10.59
N ILE A 213 -3.18 -9.20 -10.02
CA ILE A 213 -2.50 -7.91 -9.80
C ILE A 213 -2.31 -7.19 -11.15
N SER A 214 -1.88 -7.91 -12.19
CA SER A 214 -1.78 -7.38 -13.55
C SER A 214 -3.14 -6.88 -14.06
N CYS A 215 -4.23 -7.62 -13.85
CA CYS A 215 -5.57 -7.16 -14.20
C CYS A 215 -5.92 -5.83 -13.53
N SER A 216 -5.62 -5.68 -12.23
CA SER A 216 -5.85 -4.41 -11.51
C SER A 216 -5.01 -3.25 -12.07
N ILE A 217 -3.75 -3.51 -12.44
CA ILE A 217 -2.83 -2.54 -13.03
C ILE A 217 -3.31 -2.13 -14.42
N LEU A 218 -3.70 -3.08 -15.26
CA LEU A 218 -4.22 -2.81 -16.61
C LEU A 218 -5.55 -2.04 -16.56
N CYS A 219 -6.41 -2.31 -15.57
CA CYS A 219 -7.60 -1.49 -15.32
C CYS A 219 -7.24 -0.05 -14.97
N ALA A 220 -6.13 0.22 -14.30
CA ALA A 220 -5.68 1.58 -14.00
C ALA A 220 -4.82 2.22 -15.09
N SER A 221 -4.18 1.43 -15.96
CA SER A 221 -3.18 1.94 -16.90
C SER A 221 -3.81 2.64 -18.10
N PRO A 222 -3.37 3.87 -18.45
CA PRO A 222 -3.84 4.55 -19.65
C PRO A 222 -3.41 3.81 -20.93
N LEU A 223 -2.32 3.04 -20.90
CA LEU A 223 -1.80 2.29 -22.05
C LEU A 223 -2.68 1.10 -22.44
N ALA A 224 -3.54 0.65 -21.54
CA ALA A 224 -4.46 -0.46 -21.77
C ALA A 224 -5.89 -0.01 -22.10
N LYS A 225 -6.12 1.32 -22.21
CA LYS A 225 -7.44 1.89 -22.49
C LYS A 225 -8.03 1.35 -23.78
N GLY A 226 -9.23 0.78 -23.68
CA GLY A 226 -9.99 0.24 -24.81
C GLY A 226 -9.51 -1.13 -25.31
N LEU A 227 -8.59 -1.80 -24.61
CA LEU A 227 -8.10 -3.13 -25.01
C LEU A 227 -8.94 -4.30 -24.48
N PHE A 228 -9.81 -4.04 -23.51
CA PHE A 228 -10.72 -5.02 -22.90
C PHE A 228 -12.01 -4.33 -22.44
N HIS A 229 -13.08 -5.11 -22.29
CA HIS A 229 -14.40 -4.63 -21.86
C HIS A 229 -14.79 -5.05 -20.45
N ALA A 230 -14.07 -6.00 -19.83
CA ALA A 230 -14.29 -6.45 -18.45
C ALA A 230 -13.02 -7.11 -17.87
N ALA A 231 -12.95 -7.26 -16.55
CA ALA A 231 -11.85 -7.95 -15.89
C ALA A 231 -12.30 -8.91 -14.77
N ILE A 232 -11.58 -10.01 -14.58
CA ILE A 232 -11.74 -10.93 -13.45
C ILE A 232 -10.41 -11.03 -12.70
N SER A 233 -10.41 -10.65 -11.43
CA SER A 233 -9.24 -10.67 -10.56
C SER A 233 -9.38 -11.76 -9.51
N GLN A 234 -8.61 -12.84 -9.63
CA GLN A 234 -8.60 -13.94 -8.67
C GLN A 234 -7.41 -13.77 -7.73
N SER A 235 -7.67 -13.34 -6.50
CA SER A 235 -6.65 -13.21 -5.45
C SER A 235 -5.52 -12.25 -5.84
N GLY A 236 -5.85 -11.00 -6.18
CA GLY A 236 -4.83 -9.97 -6.42
C GLY A 236 -5.35 -8.54 -6.61
N GLY A 237 -4.54 -7.57 -6.21
CA GLY A 237 -4.77 -6.14 -6.45
C GLY A 237 -3.57 -5.28 -6.03
N SER A 238 -3.28 -4.19 -6.76
CA SER A 238 -2.11 -3.31 -6.51
C SER A 238 -2.46 -1.99 -5.81
N PHE A 239 -3.17 -2.04 -4.68
CA PHE A 239 -3.74 -0.83 -4.02
C PHE A 239 -2.93 -0.30 -2.82
N ALA A 240 -1.84 -0.97 -2.44
CA ALA A 240 -0.93 -0.49 -1.40
C ALA A 240 -0.24 0.82 -1.85
N PRO A 241 0.03 1.77 -0.93
CA PRO A 241 0.77 2.98 -1.25
C PRO A 241 2.15 2.65 -1.82
N TRP A 242 2.70 3.50 -2.68
CA TRP A 242 4.06 3.30 -3.18
C TRP A 242 5.11 3.96 -2.27
N GLN A 243 6.41 3.73 -2.39
CA GLN A 243 7.48 4.47 -1.69
C GLN A 243 8.78 4.59 -2.52
N ASP A 244 9.68 5.49 -2.15
CA ASP A 244 11.01 5.68 -2.79
C ASP A 244 12.06 4.66 -2.31
N GLY A 245 11.63 3.44 -2.05
CA GLY A 245 12.45 2.32 -1.55
C GLY A 245 12.10 1.02 -2.24
N ASN A 246 12.78 -0.06 -1.84
CA ASN A 246 12.46 -1.41 -2.29
C ASN A 246 11.03 -1.79 -1.85
N ARG A 247 10.44 -2.76 -2.56
CA ARG A 247 9.16 -3.34 -2.17
C ARG A 247 9.23 -3.98 -0.78
N ASP A 248 8.16 -3.81 -0.01
CA ASP A 248 7.82 -4.65 1.13
C ASP A 248 6.34 -5.10 1.05
N LEU A 249 5.77 -5.64 2.13
CA LEU A 249 4.36 -6.04 2.16
C LEU A 249 3.39 -4.86 2.30
N VAL A 250 3.87 -3.69 2.75
CA VAL A 250 3.05 -2.51 3.04
C VAL A 250 3.09 -1.50 1.89
N THR A 251 4.08 -1.57 1.01
CA THR A 251 4.30 -0.58 -0.03
C THR A 251 4.78 -1.17 -1.35
N ASN A 252 4.32 -0.56 -2.44
CA ASN A 252 4.85 -0.76 -3.79
C ASN A 252 6.11 0.10 -4.01
N PRO A 253 7.08 -0.32 -4.84
CA PRO A 253 8.24 0.51 -5.15
C PRO A 253 7.89 1.60 -6.17
N SER A 254 8.50 2.79 -6.03
CA SER A 254 8.60 3.76 -7.12
C SER A 254 9.61 3.31 -8.16
N GLN A 255 9.65 3.95 -9.33
CA GLN A 255 10.75 3.74 -10.28
C GLN A 255 12.11 3.99 -9.63
N LYS A 256 12.25 5.04 -8.80
CA LYS A 256 13.51 5.33 -8.09
C LYS A 256 13.87 4.21 -7.11
N GLY A 257 12.89 3.68 -6.38
CA GLY A 257 13.08 2.52 -5.51
C GLY A 257 13.52 1.28 -6.29
N ALA A 258 12.86 1.00 -7.42
CA ALA A 258 13.20 -0.11 -8.30
C ALA A 258 14.56 0.07 -9.00
N GLU A 259 14.94 1.28 -9.37
CA GLU A 259 16.27 1.61 -9.91
C GLU A 259 17.38 1.35 -8.88
N GLN A 260 17.13 1.68 -7.62
CA GLN A 260 18.04 1.35 -6.53
C GLN A 260 18.16 -0.17 -6.36
N GLN A 261 17.05 -0.91 -6.42
CA GLN A 261 17.09 -2.38 -6.44
C GLN A 261 17.93 -2.92 -7.61
N GLY A 262 17.81 -2.32 -8.80
CA GLY A 262 18.61 -2.69 -9.98
C GLY A 262 20.11 -2.42 -9.79
N LEU A 263 20.48 -1.32 -9.15
CA LEU A 263 21.87 -1.02 -8.78
C LEU A 263 22.42 -2.03 -7.76
N ASP A 264 21.60 -2.39 -6.77
CA ASP A 264 21.94 -3.40 -5.76
C ASP A 264 22.13 -4.77 -6.39
N PHE A 265 21.28 -5.11 -7.36
CA PHE A 265 21.39 -6.33 -8.16
C PHE A 265 22.67 -6.36 -9.00
N GLN A 266 22.99 -5.26 -9.67
CA GLN A 266 24.24 -5.11 -10.41
C GLN A 266 25.46 -5.35 -9.51
N LYS A 267 25.43 -4.76 -8.30
CA LYS A 267 26.48 -4.91 -7.29
C LYS A 267 26.57 -6.36 -6.79
N HIS A 268 25.43 -6.99 -6.51
CA HIS A 268 25.33 -8.39 -6.08
C HIS A 268 25.99 -9.34 -7.08
N LEU A 269 25.72 -9.14 -8.38
CA LEU A 269 26.32 -9.90 -9.47
C LEU A 269 27.77 -9.50 -9.81
N LYS A 270 28.35 -8.58 -9.04
CA LYS A 270 29.72 -8.05 -9.19
C LYS A 270 29.97 -7.49 -10.59
N LYS A 271 28.96 -6.84 -11.17
CA LYS A 271 29.07 -6.15 -12.47
C LYS A 271 29.28 -4.66 -12.27
N LYS A 272 29.93 -4.02 -13.24
CA LYS A 272 30.31 -2.60 -13.21
C LYS A 272 29.40 -1.70 -14.05
N SER A 273 28.56 -2.28 -14.91
CA SER A 273 27.67 -1.52 -15.79
C SER A 273 26.52 -2.38 -16.33
N LEU A 274 25.46 -1.69 -16.79
CA LEU A 274 24.33 -2.31 -17.49
C LEU A 274 24.79 -3.14 -18.71
N LYS A 275 25.82 -2.67 -19.43
CA LYS A 275 26.41 -3.40 -20.56
C LYS A 275 26.90 -4.80 -20.15
N GLN A 276 27.52 -4.94 -18.98
CA GLN A 276 27.97 -6.24 -18.48
C GLN A 276 26.80 -7.14 -18.08
N LEU A 277 25.72 -6.56 -17.53
CA LEU A 277 24.49 -7.31 -17.22
C LEU A 277 23.80 -7.83 -18.49
N ARG A 278 23.73 -7.03 -19.56
CA ARG A 278 23.18 -7.46 -20.87
C ARG A 278 23.93 -8.63 -21.50
N GLN A 279 25.21 -8.80 -21.18
CA GLN A 279 26.04 -9.88 -21.71
C GLN A 279 25.92 -11.20 -20.91
N MET A 280 25.22 -11.18 -19.77
CA MET A 280 25.04 -12.38 -18.96
C MET A 280 24.05 -13.34 -19.61
N ASP A 281 24.22 -14.63 -19.33
CA ASP A 281 23.21 -15.63 -19.59
C ASP A 281 21.91 -15.31 -18.82
N ALA A 282 20.76 -15.60 -19.42
CA ALA A 282 19.47 -15.20 -18.87
C ALA A 282 19.12 -15.94 -17.57
N LEU A 283 19.47 -17.22 -17.44
CA LEU A 283 19.27 -17.98 -16.20
C LEU A 283 20.21 -17.52 -15.08
N SER A 284 21.36 -16.93 -15.43
CA SER A 284 22.23 -16.27 -14.43
C SER A 284 21.63 -14.95 -13.89
N LEU A 285 20.55 -14.45 -14.50
CA LEU A 285 19.83 -13.26 -14.06
C LEU A 285 18.49 -13.59 -13.37
N ALA A 286 17.87 -14.72 -13.70
CA ALA A 286 16.52 -15.04 -13.25
C ALA A 286 16.32 -16.47 -12.71
N GLY A 287 17.34 -17.34 -12.73
CA GLY A 287 17.25 -18.74 -12.28
C GLY A 287 17.49 -18.96 -10.78
N ASP A 288 17.58 -20.23 -10.38
CA ASP A 288 17.66 -20.68 -8.97
C ASP A 288 18.86 -20.11 -8.19
N ASN A 289 20.00 -19.90 -8.88
CA ASN A 289 21.29 -19.59 -8.24
C ASN A 289 21.61 -18.09 -8.20
N VAL A 290 20.63 -17.23 -8.46
CA VAL A 290 20.84 -15.78 -8.49
C VAL A 290 21.10 -15.24 -7.07
N GLY A 291 20.43 -15.78 -6.05
CA GLY A 291 20.64 -15.38 -4.65
C GLY A 291 20.29 -13.93 -4.33
N PHE A 292 19.31 -13.36 -5.04
CA PHE A 292 18.84 -11.99 -4.87
C PHE A 292 17.30 -11.96 -4.76
N GLY A 293 16.75 -10.96 -4.07
CA GLY A 293 15.30 -10.80 -3.94
C GLY A 293 14.60 -10.61 -5.29
N GLY A 294 13.33 -11.03 -5.39
CA GLY A 294 12.55 -10.89 -6.63
C GLY A 294 12.27 -9.45 -7.05
N PHE A 295 11.89 -9.27 -8.31
CA PHE A 295 11.56 -7.97 -8.91
C PHE A 295 10.05 -7.76 -9.04
N TRP A 296 9.57 -6.54 -8.83
CA TRP A 296 8.13 -6.25 -8.77
C TRP A 296 7.76 -5.09 -9.71
N PRO A 297 6.49 -4.98 -10.15
CA PRO A 297 6.02 -3.77 -10.79
C PRO A 297 6.30 -2.51 -9.98
N CYS A 298 6.66 -1.41 -10.64
CA CYS A 298 6.97 -0.14 -9.99
C CYS A 298 6.09 1.00 -10.51
N VAL A 299 5.85 2.01 -9.66
CA VAL A 299 5.18 3.25 -10.08
C VAL A 299 6.18 4.08 -10.91
N ASP A 300 6.01 4.04 -12.23
CA ASP A 300 6.95 4.59 -13.23
C ASP A 300 6.43 5.86 -13.92
N GLY A 301 5.19 6.26 -13.66
CA GLY A 301 4.58 7.41 -14.31
C GLY A 301 4.15 7.15 -15.76
N TYR A 302 4.33 5.93 -16.29
CA TYR A 302 4.02 5.56 -17.67
C TYR A 302 3.05 4.38 -17.77
N VAL A 303 3.45 3.18 -17.33
CA VAL A 303 2.56 2.02 -17.23
C VAL A 303 1.68 2.14 -15.99
N ILE A 304 2.30 2.46 -14.85
CA ILE A 304 1.67 2.70 -13.56
C ILE A 304 1.89 4.17 -13.22
N THR A 305 0.90 4.99 -13.53
CA THR A 305 0.99 6.46 -13.51
C THR A 305 1.12 7.05 -12.11
N ASP A 306 0.49 6.41 -11.14
CA ASP A 306 0.45 6.80 -9.73
C ASP A 306 -0.04 5.58 -8.93
N ASP A 307 -0.18 5.79 -7.64
CA ASP A 307 -0.92 4.94 -6.74
C ASP A 307 -2.33 4.58 -7.26
N LEU A 308 -2.62 3.28 -7.40
CA LEU A 308 -3.91 2.84 -7.91
C LEU A 308 -5.08 3.29 -7.03
N TYR A 309 -4.90 3.33 -5.71
CA TYR A 309 -5.96 3.82 -4.82
C TYR A 309 -6.31 5.27 -5.18
N ARG A 310 -5.30 6.13 -5.40
CA ARG A 310 -5.50 7.53 -5.77
C ARG A 310 -6.06 7.67 -7.18
N ASN A 311 -5.64 6.83 -8.13
CA ASN A 311 -6.25 6.78 -9.46
C ASN A 311 -7.76 6.52 -9.38
N TYR A 312 -8.17 5.52 -8.59
CA TYR A 312 -9.59 5.21 -8.44
C TYR A 312 -10.36 6.28 -7.64
N GLU A 313 -9.76 6.92 -6.63
CA GLU A 313 -10.38 8.07 -5.95
C GLU A 313 -10.66 9.25 -6.89
N ARG A 314 -9.79 9.47 -7.88
CA ARG A 314 -9.94 10.54 -8.88
C ARG A 314 -10.86 10.15 -10.04
N GLY A 315 -11.16 8.86 -10.23
CA GLY A 315 -11.84 8.35 -11.42
C GLY A 315 -10.92 8.16 -12.63
N ASP A 316 -9.59 8.16 -12.42
CA ASP A 316 -8.55 8.04 -13.45
C ASP A 316 -8.22 6.57 -13.75
N TYR A 317 -9.20 5.81 -14.23
CA TYR A 317 -9.02 4.39 -14.59
C TYR A 317 -9.96 3.97 -15.73
N ASN A 318 -9.73 2.79 -16.29
CA ASN A 318 -10.60 2.17 -17.28
C ASN A 318 -11.82 1.56 -16.58
N ASP A 319 -12.92 2.31 -16.53
CA ASP A 319 -14.17 1.93 -15.86
C ASP A 319 -14.93 0.82 -16.61
N VAL A 320 -14.51 -0.43 -16.39
CA VAL A 320 -15.13 -1.65 -16.94
C VAL A 320 -15.74 -2.51 -15.83
N PRO A 321 -16.73 -3.38 -16.13
CA PRO A 321 -17.22 -4.35 -15.16
C PRO A 321 -16.09 -5.22 -14.61
N VAL A 322 -16.14 -5.54 -13.31
CA VAL A 322 -15.12 -6.40 -12.66
C VAL A 322 -15.72 -7.48 -11.76
N ILE A 323 -15.14 -8.68 -11.78
CA ILE A 323 -15.26 -9.67 -10.69
C ILE A 323 -13.97 -9.66 -9.90
N ILE A 324 -14.05 -9.54 -8.58
CA ILE A 324 -12.90 -9.53 -7.67
C ILE A 324 -13.11 -10.63 -6.63
N MET A 325 -12.21 -11.59 -6.58
CA MET A 325 -12.34 -12.82 -5.79
C MET A 325 -11.16 -13.00 -4.84
N THR A 326 -11.43 -13.57 -3.66
CA THR A 326 -10.40 -14.06 -2.74
C THR A 326 -10.75 -15.44 -2.19
N ASN A 327 -9.73 -16.17 -1.74
CA ASN A 327 -9.87 -17.46 -1.09
C ASN A 327 -9.89 -17.30 0.44
N SER A 328 -10.45 -18.28 1.14
CA SER A 328 -10.68 -18.15 2.58
C SER A 328 -9.42 -18.22 3.44
N ASP A 329 -8.33 -18.79 2.93
CA ASP A 329 -7.08 -19.05 3.64
C ASP A 329 -5.84 -18.78 2.77
N GLU A 330 -5.83 -17.63 2.05
CA GLU A 330 -4.74 -17.26 1.12
C GLU A 330 -3.33 -17.38 1.72
N GLY A 331 -3.17 -16.91 2.96
CA GLY A 331 -1.86 -16.78 3.61
C GLY A 331 -1.19 -18.09 3.96
N VAL A 332 -1.92 -19.21 4.01
CA VAL A 332 -1.37 -20.51 4.41
C VAL A 332 -0.21 -20.97 3.52
N LEU A 333 -0.23 -20.59 2.24
CA LEU A 333 0.81 -20.94 1.26
C LEU A 333 2.13 -20.20 1.53
N PHE A 334 2.04 -19.04 2.19
CA PHE A 334 3.15 -18.11 2.41
C PHE A 334 3.66 -18.11 3.86
N THR A 335 3.04 -18.89 4.74
CA THR A 335 3.31 -18.86 6.17
C THR A 335 4.21 -20.01 6.62
N GLY A 336 5.40 -19.66 7.13
CA GLY A 336 6.31 -20.57 7.81
C GLY A 336 6.14 -20.56 9.35
N PRO A 337 6.76 -21.50 10.08
CA PRO A 337 6.79 -21.47 11.54
C PRO A 337 7.37 -20.15 12.07
N VAL A 338 6.71 -19.57 13.06
CA VAL A 338 7.15 -18.34 13.74
C VAL A 338 6.84 -18.45 15.23
N THR A 339 7.76 -18.00 16.07
CA THR A 339 7.52 -17.95 17.53
C THR A 339 6.71 -16.71 17.89
N ALA A 340 5.98 -16.74 19.01
CA ALA A 340 5.24 -15.59 19.52
C ALA A 340 6.13 -14.32 19.65
N GLU A 341 7.37 -14.50 20.11
CA GLU A 341 8.35 -13.41 20.24
C GLU A 341 8.73 -12.80 18.88
N ASN A 342 9.06 -13.64 17.89
CA ASN A 342 9.44 -13.18 16.56
C ASN A 342 8.26 -12.60 15.79
N TYR A 343 7.06 -13.11 16.05
CA TYR A 343 5.82 -12.57 15.51
C TYR A 343 5.55 -11.16 16.05
N ARG A 344 5.64 -10.94 17.37
CA ARG A 344 5.53 -9.60 17.96
C ARG A 344 6.56 -8.64 17.37
N LYS A 345 7.83 -9.03 17.28
CA LYS A 345 8.88 -8.21 16.64
C LYS A 345 8.57 -7.89 15.17
N SER A 346 8.03 -8.86 14.43
CA SER A 346 7.60 -8.63 13.04
C SER A 346 6.44 -7.65 12.95
N ALA A 347 5.46 -7.77 13.86
CA ALA A 347 4.34 -6.84 13.96
C ALA A 347 4.77 -5.42 14.38
N GLU A 348 5.77 -5.29 15.27
CA GLU A 348 6.42 -4.02 15.64
C GLU A 348 7.09 -3.37 14.42
N GLY A 349 7.88 -4.14 13.67
CA GLY A 349 8.54 -3.64 12.47
C GLY A 349 7.57 -3.26 11.34
N MET A 350 6.48 -4.01 11.18
CA MET A 350 5.51 -3.83 10.09
C MET A 350 4.50 -2.71 10.39
N PHE A 351 3.92 -2.70 11.59
CA PHE A 351 2.83 -1.81 11.94
C PHE A 351 3.27 -0.61 12.78
N GLY A 352 4.47 -0.63 13.37
CA GLY A 352 5.02 0.46 14.17
C GLY A 352 4.04 0.89 15.28
N SER A 353 3.58 2.12 15.23
CA SER A 353 2.66 2.65 16.23
C SER A 353 1.22 2.09 16.14
N PHE A 354 0.92 1.26 15.14
CA PHE A 354 -0.31 0.45 15.06
C PHE A 354 -0.18 -0.94 15.68
N THR A 355 0.97 -1.36 16.19
CA THR A 355 1.22 -2.74 16.63
C THR A 355 0.23 -3.24 17.68
N GLU A 356 -0.10 -2.46 18.71
CA GLU A 356 -1.04 -2.91 19.75
C GLU A 356 -2.49 -2.98 19.25
N GLU A 357 -2.82 -2.28 18.16
CA GLU A 357 -4.09 -2.47 17.47
C GLU A 357 -4.05 -3.70 16.55
N ALA A 358 -2.94 -3.91 15.85
CA ALA A 358 -2.71 -5.08 15.01
C ALA A 358 -2.79 -6.38 15.84
N LEU A 359 -2.13 -6.43 16.99
CA LEU A 359 -2.11 -7.59 17.87
C LEU A 359 -3.47 -7.89 18.53
N ARG A 360 -4.41 -6.93 18.54
CA ARG A 360 -5.80 -7.18 18.95
C ARG A 360 -6.60 -7.93 17.90
N VAL A 361 -6.38 -7.65 16.61
CA VAL A 361 -7.08 -8.32 15.50
C VAL A 361 -6.31 -9.52 14.93
N TYR A 362 -5.02 -9.63 15.23
CA TYR A 362 -4.11 -10.71 14.88
C TYR A 362 -3.29 -11.16 16.11
N PRO A 363 -3.88 -11.93 17.03
CA PRO A 363 -3.24 -12.31 18.29
C PRO A 363 -2.06 -13.26 18.06
N GLY A 364 -1.06 -13.19 18.95
CA GLY A 364 0.13 -14.05 18.90
C GLY A 364 0.64 -14.35 20.30
N ASN A 365 -0.25 -14.75 21.22
CA ASN A 365 0.10 -15.00 22.62
C ASN A 365 0.91 -16.30 22.80
N ASN A 366 0.90 -17.16 21.78
CA ASN A 366 1.66 -18.39 21.68
C ASN A 366 2.05 -18.65 20.22
N ASP A 367 2.93 -19.61 19.97
CA ASP A 367 3.47 -19.91 18.63
C ASP A 367 2.39 -20.38 17.64
N GLU A 368 1.31 -21.01 18.12
CA GLU A 368 0.22 -21.44 17.25
C GLU A 368 -0.63 -20.26 16.79
N GLU A 369 -1.02 -19.37 17.70
CA GLU A 369 -1.68 -18.10 17.36
C GLU A 369 -0.81 -17.26 16.43
N ALA A 370 0.48 -17.13 16.74
CA ALA A 370 1.45 -16.39 15.93
C ALA A 370 1.53 -16.94 14.49
N TYR A 371 1.56 -18.26 14.33
CA TYR A 371 1.55 -18.91 13.02
C TYR A 371 0.30 -18.54 12.20
N PHE A 372 -0.88 -18.70 12.79
CA PHE A 372 -2.14 -18.42 12.09
C PHE A 372 -2.33 -16.93 11.80
N SER A 373 -2.02 -16.07 12.75
CA SER A 373 -2.12 -14.62 12.61
C SER A 373 -1.13 -14.07 11.59
N ASN A 374 0.07 -14.64 11.48
CA ASN A 374 0.99 -14.28 10.40
C ASN A 374 0.41 -14.61 9.01
N GLY A 375 -0.29 -15.74 8.89
CA GLY A 375 -1.03 -16.08 7.67
C GLY A 375 -2.22 -15.17 7.41
N ASP A 376 -2.98 -14.83 8.44
CA ASP A 376 -4.12 -13.91 8.33
C ASP A 376 -3.66 -12.49 7.93
N ILE A 377 -2.54 -12.00 8.48
CA ILE A 377 -1.90 -10.74 8.05
C ILE A 377 -1.55 -10.79 6.57
N PHE A 378 -0.89 -11.87 6.11
CA PHE A 378 -0.52 -11.99 4.71
C PHE A 378 -1.77 -12.06 3.80
N ARG A 379 -2.79 -12.85 4.17
CA ARG A 379 -4.08 -12.91 3.48
C ARG A 379 -4.67 -11.51 3.31
N ASP A 380 -4.72 -10.76 4.40
CA ASP A 380 -5.43 -9.49 4.41
C ASP A 380 -4.66 -8.38 3.69
N MET A 381 -3.33 -8.32 3.85
CA MET A 381 -2.51 -7.30 3.20
C MET A 381 -2.32 -7.56 1.70
N ALA A 382 -2.04 -8.81 1.31
CA ALA A 382 -1.70 -9.13 -0.07
C ALA A 382 -2.94 -9.32 -0.97
N PHE A 383 -4.08 -9.73 -0.40
CA PHE A 383 -5.24 -10.16 -1.20
C PHE A 383 -6.55 -9.51 -0.76
N ALA A 384 -6.96 -9.67 0.51
CA ALA A 384 -8.31 -9.29 0.93
C ALA A 384 -8.53 -7.77 0.99
N TRP A 385 -7.61 -7.00 1.58
CA TRP A 385 -7.73 -5.54 1.62
C TRP A 385 -7.60 -4.90 0.24
N PRO A 386 -6.62 -5.24 -0.62
CA PRO A 386 -6.57 -4.69 -1.98
C PRO A 386 -7.83 -4.98 -2.79
N SER A 387 -8.39 -6.19 -2.66
CA SER A 387 -9.66 -6.57 -3.29
C SER A 387 -10.84 -5.74 -2.80
N PHE A 388 -10.94 -5.54 -1.48
CA PHE A 388 -11.96 -4.71 -0.87
C PHE A 388 -11.81 -3.23 -1.28
N ALA A 389 -10.59 -2.70 -1.30
CA ALA A 389 -10.29 -1.34 -1.72
C ALA A 389 -10.72 -1.10 -3.16
N TRP A 390 -10.39 -2.03 -4.08
CA TRP A 390 -10.82 -1.95 -5.47
C TRP A 390 -12.34 -1.92 -5.60
N ALA A 391 -13.05 -2.90 -5.04
CA ALA A 391 -14.52 -2.98 -5.13
C ALA A 391 -15.19 -1.74 -4.51
N SER A 392 -14.68 -1.27 -3.37
CA SER A 392 -15.23 -0.10 -2.66
C SER A 392 -15.00 1.20 -3.42
N LEU A 393 -13.82 1.40 -3.99
CA LEU A 393 -13.54 2.62 -4.76
C LEU A 393 -14.32 2.62 -6.07
N GLN A 394 -14.33 1.50 -6.80
CA GLN A 394 -15.05 1.42 -8.07
C GLN A 394 -16.57 1.55 -7.88
N SER A 395 -17.16 0.98 -6.82
CA SER A 395 -18.58 1.20 -6.51
C SER A 395 -18.91 2.67 -6.17
N LYS A 396 -17.92 3.44 -5.74
CA LYS A 396 -18.08 4.86 -5.39
C LYS A 396 -17.84 5.79 -6.59
N THR A 397 -16.84 5.51 -7.42
CA THR A 397 -16.37 6.44 -8.47
C THR A 397 -16.69 5.98 -9.89
N GLY A 398 -17.01 4.70 -10.08
CA GLY A 398 -17.32 4.09 -11.37
C GLY A 398 -18.82 4.04 -11.69
N LYS A 399 -19.10 3.80 -12.97
CA LYS A 399 -20.43 3.50 -13.49
C LYS A 399 -20.58 2.01 -13.80
N SER A 400 -19.47 1.32 -14.07
CA SER A 400 -19.48 -0.12 -14.33
C SER A 400 -19.56 -0.92 -13.01
N PRO A 401 -20.30 -2.05 -12.99
CA PRO A 401 -20.49 -2.83 -11.77
C PRO A 401 -19.21 -3.56 -11.34
N ALA A 402 -18.96 -3.55 -10.03
CA ALA A 402 -18.02 -4.45 -9.38
C ALA A 402 -18.77 -5.60 -8.69
N TYR A 403 -18.24 -6.81 -8.73
CA TYR A 403 -18.80 -8.00 -8.08
C TYR A 403 -17.74 -8.64 -7.19
N ALA A 404 -18.00 -8.74 -5.90
CA ALA A 404 -17.10 -9.40 -4.95
C ALA A 404 -17.44 -10.90 -4.81
N ALA A 405 -16.43 -11.76 -4.83
CA ALA A 405 -16.51 -13.22 -4.63
C ALA A 405 -15.57 -13.71 -3.53
N TYR A 406 -15.93 -14.84 -2.92
CA TYR A 406 -15.17 -15.47 -1.84
C TYR A 406 -15.25 -17.00 -1.91
N LEU A 407 -14.13 -17.67 -2.16
CA LEU A 407 -14.08 -19.14 -2.20
C LEU A 407 -13.73 -19.72 -0.83
N ALA A 408 -14.63 -20.55 -0.32
CA ALA A 408 -14.52 -21.15 1.01
C ALA A 408 -14.85 -22.64 1.02
N GLN A 409 -14.90 -23.30 -0.14
CA GLN A 409 -15.11 -24.75 -0.22
C GLN A 409 -13.79 -25.48 0.04
N PRO A 410 -13.62 -26.16 1.19
CA PRO A 410 -12.46 -27.00 1.41
C PRO A 410 -12.49 -28.20 0.44
N SER A 411 -11.31 -28.61 -0.01
CA SER A 411 -11.11 -29.84 -0.81
C SER A 411 -9.87 -30.58 -0.31
N THR A 412 -9.82 -31.89 -0.50
CA THR A 412 -8.60 -32.67 -0.26
C THR A 412 -7.56 -32.49 -1.38
N MET A 413 -7.96 -31.98 -2.55
CA MET A 413 -7.04 -31.50 -3.59
C MET A 413 -6.69 -30.04 -3.32
N SER A 414 -5.40 -29.74 -3.19
CA SER A 414 -4.90 -28.40 -2.96
C SER A 414 -3.46 -28.29 -3.45
N PHE A 415 -3.08 -27.10 -3.91
CA PHE A 415 -1.69 -26.77 -4.20
C PHE A 415 -0.88 -26.54 -2.91
N ALA A 416 -1.55 -26.23 -1.79
CA ALA A 416 -0.92 -26.21 -0.49
C ALA A 416 -0.85 -27.61 0.10
N GLY A 417 0.37 -28.17 0.22
CA GLY A 417 0.63 -29.40 0.96
C GLY A 417 0.54 -29.26 2.49
N ASN A 418 0.09 -28.10 2.99
CA ASN A 418 0.11 -27.75 4.40
C ASN A 418 -1.12 -28.29 5.14
N LYS A 419 -0.90 -29.22 6.07
CA LYS A 419 -1.97 -29.82 6.88
C LYS A 419 -2.62 -28.87 7.89
N LYS A 420 -2.01 -27.72 8.18
CA LYS A 420 -2.58 -26.69 9.08
C LYS A 420 -3.57 -25.74 8.37
N ARG A 421 -3.84 -25.95 7.09
CA ARG A 421 -4.82 -25.16 6.33
C ARG A 421 -6.20 -25.21 7.00
N ARG A 422 -6.81 -24.03 7.18
CA ARG A 422 -8.15 -23.82 7.78
C ARG A 422 -9.23 -23.56 6.73
N GLY A 423 -8.85 -23.37 5.47
CA GLY A 423 -9.79 -23.11 4.38
C GLY A 423 -9.21 -23.37 2.99
N VAL A 424 -9.50 -22.49 2.04
CA VAL A 424 -9.03 -22.59 0.66
C VAL A 424 -7.74 -21.79 0.52
N SER A 425 -6.66 -22.44 0.10
CA SER A 425 -5.34 -21.80 -0.04
C SER A 425 -5.34 -20.84 -1.22
N HIS A 426 -4.37 -19.93 -1.25
CA HIS A 426 -3.99 -19.25 -2.49
C HIS A 426 -3.74 -20.26 -3.61
N VAL A 427 -4.08 -19.88 -4.85
CA VAL A 427 -4.10 -20.67 -6.10
C VAL A 427 -5.12 -21.83 -6.20
N ASP A 428 -5.77 -22.26 -5.10
CA ASP A 428 -6.70 -23.41 -5.15
C ASP A 428 -7.96 -23.13 -5.98
N ASP A 429 -8.33 -21.88 -6.18
CA ASP A 429 -9.44 -21.45 -7.04
C ASP A 429 -9.23 -21.84 -8.51
N ILE A 430 -7.98 -21.94 -8.97
CA ILE A 430 -7.65 -22.45 -10.32
C ILE A 430 -8.21 -23.86 -10.52
N LEU A 431 -8.26 -24.71 -9.48
CA LEU A 431 -8.80 -26.07 -9.59
C LEU A 431 -10.30 -26.09 -9.91
N TYR A 432 -11.03 -25.02 -9.55
CA TYR A 432 -12.44 -24.89 -9.85
C TYR A 432 -12.70 -24.39 -11.27
N ILE A 433 -11.75 -23.66 -11.84
CA ILE A 433 -11.81 -23.12 -13.20
C ILE A 433 -11.23 -24.09 -14.23
N ASN A 434 -10.11 -24.72 -13.90
CA ASN A 434 -9.50 -25.75 -14.71
C ASN A 434 -10.29 -27.07 -14.55
N ASN A 435 -10.16 -27.98 -15.50
CA ASN A 435 -10.97 -29.20 -15.56
C ASN A 435 -10.68 -30.23 -14.42
N ALA A 436 -9.97 -29.86 -13.35
CA ALA A 436 -9.51 -30.78 -12.31
C ALA A 436 -10.64 -31.49 -11.58
N PHE A 437 -11.67 -30.76 -11.13
CA PHE A 437 -12.82 -31.37 -10.45
C PHE A 437 -13.84 -31.95 -11.43
N LEU A 438 -14.10 -31.28 -12.55
CA LEU A 438 -15.05 -31.73 -13.57
C LEU A 438 -14.64 -33.05 -14.24
N SER A 439 -13.35 -33.37 -14.28
CA SER A 439 -12.86 -34.67 -14.79
C SER A 439 -12.99 -35.82 -13.78
N GLN A 440 -13.31 -35.53 -12.51
CA GLN A 440 -13.41 -36.51 -11.43
C GLN A 440 -14.66 -36.27 -10.54
N PRO A 441 -15.86 -36.14 -11.12
CA PRO A 441 -17.06 -35.72 -10.39
C PRO A 441 -17.49 -36.73 -9.31
N ASP A 442 -17.21 -38.02 -9.48
CA ASP A 442 -17.54 -39.03 -8.47
C ASP A 442 -16.66 -38.92 -7.22
N LYS A 443 -15.43 -38.44 -7.38
CA LYS A 443 -14.46 -38.27 -6.29
C LYS A 443 -14.63 -36.93 -5.58
N TYR A 444 -14.99 -35.89 -6.31
CA TYR A 444 -15.15 -34.53 -5.81
C TYR A 444 -16.51 -33.94 -6.22
N PRO A 445 -17.64 -34.54 -5.79
CA PRO A 445 -18.97 -34.17 -6.30
C PRO A 445 -19.35 -32.73 -5.95
N THR A 446 -19.00 -32.27 -4.75
CA THR A 446 -19.29 -30.90 -4.30
C THR A 446 -18.45 -29.89 -5.07
N GLU A 447 -17.16 -30.15 -5.23
CA GLU A 447 -16.24 -29.27 -5.95
C GLU A 447 -16.56 -29.23 -7.45
N ALA A 448 -16.92 -30.37 -8.06
CA ALA A 448 -17.35 -30.43 -9.45
C ALA A 448 -18.65 -29.63 -9.68
N ALA A 449 -19.63 -29.74 -8.76
CA ALA A 449 -20.84 -28.92 -8.84
C ALA A 449 -20.55 -27.42 -8.68
N LEU A 450 -19.60 -27.04 -7.84
CA LEU A 450 -19.14 -25.66 -7.72
C LEU A 450 -18.36 -25.19 -8.94
N SER A 451 -17.53 -26.03 -9.55
CA SER A 451 -16.85 -25.73 -10.81
C SER A 451 -17.85 -25.38 -11.91
N GLU A 452 -18.95 -26.13 -12.03
CA GLU A 452 -20.03 -25.80 -12.97
C GLU A 452 -20.61 -24.40 -12.71
N ILE A 453 -20.92 -24.08 -11.45
CA ILE A 453 -21.48 -22.80 -11.04
C ILE A 453 -20.51 -21.64 -11.34
N ILE A 454 -19.26 -21.77 -10.90
CA ILE A 454 -18.24 -20.73 -11.05
C ILE A 454 -17.92 -20.48 -12.53
N GLN A 455 -17.68 -21.55 -13.31
CA GLN A 455 -17.42 -21.40 -14.74
C GLN A 455 -18.61 -20.79 -15.48
N GLN A 456 -19.85 -21.10 -15.08
CA GLN A 456 -21.03 -20.46 -15.67
C GLN A 456 -21.11 -18.96 -15.35
N TYR A 457 -20.80 -18.55 -14.11
CA TYR A 457 -20.70 -17.13 -13.76
C TYR A 457 -19.63 -16.41 -14.59
N TRP A 458 -18.45 -17.00 -14.75
CA TRP A 458 -17.34 -16.41 -15.50
C TRP A 458 -17.71 -16.23 -16.97
N VAL A 459 -18.34 -17.24 -17.57
CA VAL A 459 -18.78 -17.20 -18.98
C VAL A 459 -19.92 -16.18 -19.18
N ASN A 460 -20.89 -16.10 -18.28
CA ASN A 460 -21.95 -15.08 -18.35
C ASN A 460 -21.37 -13.67 -18.26
N PHE A 461 -20.42 -13.48 -17.34
CA PHE A 461 -19.72 -12.22 -17.15
C PHE A 461 -18.91 -11.84 -18.39
N ALA A 462 -18.15 -12.76 -18.98
CA ALA A 462 -17.43 -12.49 -20.23
C ALA A 462 -18.38 -12.08 -21.38
N LYS A 463 -19.58 -12.69 -21.43
CA LYS A 463 -20.60 -12.40 -22.45
C LYS A 463 -21.24 -11.03 -22.32
N THR A 464 -21.46 -10.56 -21.09
CA THR A 464 -22.40 -9.45 -20.82
C THR A 464 -21.92 -8.39 -19.84
N GLY A 465 -20.80 -8.60 -19.14
CA GLY A 465 -20.39 -7.79 -17.99
C GLY A 465 -21.21 -8.05 -16.72
N ASN A 466 -22.11 -9.04 -16.73
CA ASN A 466 -22.97 -9.41 -15.62
C ASN A 466 -22.88 -10.93 -15.37
N PRO A 467 -22.56 -11.41 -14.15
CA PRO A 467 -22.41 -12.84 -13.88
C PRO A 467 -23.75 -13.59 -13.90
N ASN A 468 -24.88 -12.90 -13.69
CA ASN A 468 -26.18 -13.52 -13.47
C ASN A 468 -26.72 -14.29 -14.70
N GLY A 469 -27.48 -15.36 -14.44
CA GLY A 469 -28.13 -16.18 -15.47
C GLY A 469 -29.17 -17.14 -14.90
N LYS A 470 -29.93 -17.80 -15.77
CA LYS A 470 -30.97 -18.76 -15.36
C LYS A 470 -30.36 -19.93 -14.58
N GLY A 471 -30.94 -20.27 -13.43
CA GLY A 471 -30.50 -21.41 -12.62
C GLY A 471 -29.33 -21.10 -11.67
N LEU A 472 -28.84 -19.85 -11.65
CA LEU A 472 -27.83 -19.40 -10.71
C LEU A 472 -28.46 -18.54 -9.60
N PRO A 473 -27.94 -18.62 -8.36
CA PRO A 473 -28.23 -17.63 -7.33
C PRO A 473 -27.99 -16.19 -7.83
N TYR A 474 -28.78 -15.24 -7.36
CA TYR A 474 -28.61 -13.85 -7.76
C TYR A 474 -27.37 -13.22 -7.10
N TRP A 475 -26.50 -12.63 -7.91
CA TRP A 475 -25.30 -11.92 -7.50
C TRP A 475 -25.48 -10.40 -7.73
N PRO A 476 -25.72 -9.60 -6.67
CA PRO A 476 -25.79 -8.16 -6.79
C PRO A 476 -24.41 -7.55 -7.04
N SER A 477 -24.38 -6.37 -7.67
CA SER A 477 -23.17 -5.54 -7.67
C SER A 477 -22.81 -5.13 -6.23
N PHE A 478 -21.52 -4.95 -5.98
CA PHE A 478 -20.97 -4.54 -4.70
C PHE A 478 -21.46 -3.16 -4.30
N ASP A 479 -21.86 -3.03 -3.03
CA ASP A 479 -22.26 -1.79 -2.39
C ASP A 479 -21.40 -1.62 -1.13
N LYS A 480 -20.65 -0.52 -1.03
CA LYS A 480 -19.79 -0.28 0.13
C LYS A 480 -20.56 -0.09 1.44
N ASP A 481 -21.81 0.37 1.37
CA ASP A 481 -22.65 0.62 2.55
C ASP A 481 -23.31 -0.69 3.04
N LYS A 482 -23.40 -1.69 2.16
CA LYS A 482 -23.78 -3.06 2.49
C LYS A 482 -22.83 -4.05 1.80
N PRO A 483 -21.57 -4.18 2.28
CA PRO A 483 -20.52 -4.88 1.56
C PRO A 483 -20.77 -6.39 1.62
N THR A 484 -21.44 -6.89 0.60
CA THR A 484 -21.72 -8.32 0.41
C THR A 484 -20.78 -8.94 -0.62
N THR A 485 -20.46 -10.20 -0.45
CA THR A 485 -19.67 -11.01 -1.40
C THR A 485 -20.39 -12.31 -1.72
N MET A 486 -20.25 -12.80 -2.94
CA MET A 486 -20.75 -14.11 -3.34
C MET A 486 -19.80 -15.19 -2.84
N GLN A 487 -20.23 -15.93 -1.83
CA GLN A 487 -19.49 -17.07 -1.30
C GLN A 487 -19.75 -18.32 -2.14
N PHE A 488 -18.67 -19.01 -2.51
CA PHE A 488 -18.70 -20.36 -3.09
C PHE A 488 -18.30 -21.38 -2.01
N SER A 489 -19.31 -22.04 -1.44
CA SER A 489 -19.18 -23.13 -0.46
C SER A 489 -20.51 -23.86 -0.39
N ASN A 490 -20.54 -25.15 -0.71
CA ASN A 490 -21.76 -25.94 -0.85
C ASN A 490 -22.84 -25.24 -1.71
N GLY A 491 -22.46 -24.79 -2.90
CA GLY A 491 -23.24 -23.90 -3.76
C GLY A 491 -22.77 -22.43 -3.70
N ALA A 492 -23.62 -21.52 -4.15
CA ALA A 492 -23.34 -20.09 -4.16
C ALA A 492 -24.36 -19.33 -3.28
N SER A 493 -23.88 -18.47 -2.38
CA SER A 493 -24.73 -17.70 -1.48
C SER A 493 -24.13 -16.34 -1.15
N LEU A 494 -24.99 -15.36 -0.85
CA LEU A 494 -24.54 -14.01 -0.51
C LEU A 494 -24.24 -13.92 1.00
N ILE A 495 -23.04 -13.47 1.34
CA ILE A 495 -22.63 -13.20 2.72
C ILE A 495 -22.12 -11.76 2.86
N MET A 496 -21.99 -11.26 4.08
CA MET A 496 -21.20 -10.05 4.33
C MET A 496 -19.72 -10.33 4.09
N VAL A 497 -18.97 -9.33 3.62
CA VAL A 497 -17.51 -9.44 3.46
C VAL A 497 -16.86 -9.98 4.76
N PRO A 498 -16.16 -11.13 4.69
CA PRO A 498 -15.48 -11.71 5.85
C PRO A 498 -14.40 -10.80 6.46
N ASN A 499 -13.98 -11.12 7.70
CA ASN A 499 -12.83 -10.49 8.38
C ASN A 499 -12.93 -8.95 8.47
N ARG A 500 -14.14 -8.43 8.72
CA ARG A 500 -14.40 -6.98 8.60
C ARG A 500 -13.56 -6.14 9.57
N ASP A 501 -13.26 -6.63 10.76
CA ASP A 501 -12.42 -5.92 11.74
C ASP A 501 -10.97 -5.79 11.25
N GLN A 502 -10.43 -6.87 10.69
CA GLN A 502 -9.12 -6.90 10.06
C GLN A 502 -9.05 -5.96 8.85
N ILE A 503 -10.05 -6.01 7.96
CA ILE A 503 -10.08 -5.11 6.79
C ILE A 503 -10.23 -3.64 7.22
N ASN A 504 -11.02 -3.36 8.26
CA ASN A 504 -11.14 -2.02 8.86
C ASN A 504 -9.79 -1.52 9.42
N PHE A 505 -9.05 -2.39 10.11
CA PHE A 505 -7.71 -2.09 10.60
C PHE A 505 -6.76 -1.79 9.43
N MET A 506 -6.72 -2.66 8.42
CA MET A 506 -5.88 -2.45 7.23
C MET A 506 -6.23 -1.15 6.50
N ASP A 507 -7.50 -0.77 6.39
CA ASP A 507 -7.91 0.49 5.77
C ASP A 507 -7.36 1.72 6.51
N ARG A 508 -7.40 1.72 7.85
CA ARG A 508 -6.78 2.79 8.66
C ARG A 508 -5.27 2.80 8.50
N PHE A 509 -4.64 1.64 8.58
CA PHE A 509 -3.19 1.50 8.47
C PHE A 509 -2.68 1.97 7.10
N TYR A 510 -3.27 1.51 5.99
CA TYR A 510 -2.86 1.91 4.64
C TYR A 510 -3.17 3.38 4.34
N ARG A 511 -4.24 3.95 4.91
CA ARG A 511 -4.49 5.40 4.82
C ARG A 511 -3.37 6.19 5.49
N PHE A 512 -2.99 5.80 6.70
CA PHE A 512 -1.85 6.39 7.40
C PHE A 512 -0.55 6.25 6.59
N GLN A 513 -0.21 5.05 6.12
CA GLN A 513 1.00 4.81 5.31
C GLN A 513 1.03 5.67 4.04
N ARG A 514 -0.11 5.85 3.40
CA ARG A 514 -0.25 6.69 2.20
C ARG A 514 -0.02 8.16 2.51
N GLU A 515 -0.60 8.67 3.58
CA GLU A 515 -0.37 10.03 4.06
C GLU A 515 1.11 10.25 4.40
N GLU A 516 1.74 9.30 5.10
CA GLU A 516 3.18 9.35 5.43
C GLU A 516 4.05 9.44 4.20
N THR A 517 3.75 8.57 3.24
CA THR A 517 4.47 8.52 1.99
C THR A 517 4.32 9.83 1.21
N GLU A 518 3.10 10.36 1.12
CA GLU A 518 2.84 11.61 0.41
C GLU A 518 3.52 12.80 1.08
N ARG A 519 3.52 12.86 2.42
CA ARG A 519 4.24 13.85 3.22
C ARG A 519 5.76 13.78 2.99
N ALA A 520 6.31 12.57 2.89
CA ALA A 520 7.74 12.37 2.60
C ALA A 520 8.15 12.85 1.20
N ARG A 521 7.23 12.77 0.22
CA ARG A 521 7.51 13.17 -1.18
C ARG A 521 7.40 14.66 -1.45
N LYS A 522 6.46 15.32 -0.78
CA LYS A 522 6.20 16.75 -0.99
C LYS A 522 6.48 17.46 0.33
N PRO A 523 7.70 18.01 0.54
CA PRO A 523 7.92 18.96 1.61
C PRO A 523 6.87 20.06 1.48
N GLN A 524 5.94 20.10 2.42
CA GLN A 524 4.87 21.08 2.41
C GLN A 524 5.35 22.28 3.22
N GLN A 525 5.07 23.48 2.71
CA GLN A 525 5.33 24.72 3.43
C GLN A 525 4.06 25.56 3.36
N VAL A 526 3.57 25.98 4.52
CA VAL A 526 2.35 26.80 4.66
C VAL A 526 2.70 28.03 5.48
N THR A 527 2.21 29.19 5.04
CA THR A 527 2.25 30.43 5.84
C THR A 527 1.01 30.47 6.72
N VAL A 528 1.21 30.46 8.04
CA VAL A 528 0.14 30.57 9.05
C VAL A 528 0.02 32.04 9.44
N GLU A 529 -1.19 32.61 9.40
CA GLU A 529 -1.52 33.97 9.87
C GLU A 529 -0.52 35.03 9.36
N ASP A 530 -0.34 35.10 8.04
CA ASP A 530 0.61 35.99 7.36
C ASP A 530 2.06 35.89 7.88
N GLY A 531 2.43 34.76 8.46
CA GLY A 531 3.75 34.47 9.02
C GLY A 531 3.97 34.98 10.44
N GLY A 532 2.90 35.33 11.17
CA GLY A 532 2.97 35.83 12.54
C GLY A 532 3.28 37.33 12.64
N THR A 533 3.24 37.87 13.85
CA THR A 533 3.40 39.32 14.10
C THR A 533 4.84 39.75 14.37
N GLY A 534 5.74 38.79 14.59
CA GLY A 534 7.15 39.05 14.85
C GLY A 534 7.93 39.61 13.65
N PRO A 535 9.19 40.05 13.89
CA PRO A 535 10.03 40.70 12.88
C PRO A 535 10.47 39.78 11.73
N TYR A 536 10.28 38.46 11.86
CA TYR A 536 10.59 37.50 10.81
C TYR A 536 9.32 36.74 10.45
N LYS A 537 8.81 36.89 9.22
CA LYS A 537 7.69 36.06 8.80
C LYS A 537 8.08 34.58 8.84
N ALA A 538 7.28 33.77 9.52
CA ALA A 538 7.50 32.36 9.72
C ALA A 538 6.65 31.50 8.79
N VAL A 539 7.06 30.25 8.67
CA VAL A 539 6.35 29.20 7.93
C VAL A 539 6.32 27.92 8.75
N MET A 540 5.23 27.18 8.60
CA MET A 540 5.08 25.81 9.07
C MET A 540 5.44 24.87 7.92
N LYS A 541 6.31 23.88 8.15
CA LYS A 541 6.71 22.95 7.10
C LYS A 541 7.05 21.54 7.59
N THR A 542 7.06 20.60 6.65
CA THR A 542 7.63 19.25 6.84
C THR A 542 9.09 19.19 6.40
N GLU A 543 9.86 18.28 6.99
CA GLU A 543 11.25 17.99 6.62
C GLU A 543 11.39 16.51 6.27
N ALA A 544 11.93 16.21 5.08
CA ALA A 544 12.03 14.83 4.61
C ALA A 544 12.91 13.93 5.50
N THR A 545 13.84 14.53 6.25
CA THR A 545 14.77 13.84 7.15
C THR A 545 14.30 13.80 8.61
N LEU A 546 13.13 14.36 8.92
CA LEU A 546 12.53 14.33 10.26
C LEU A 546 11.07 13.86 10.17
N LYS A 547 10.87 12.54 10.33
CA LYS A 547 9.55 11.92 10.27
C LYS A 547 8.70 12.30 11.47
N ALA A 548 7.38 12.35 11.32
CA ALA A 548 6.44 12.64 12.41
C ALA A 548 6.78 13.89 13.23
N HIS A 549 7.19 14.97 12.55
CA HIS A 549 7.43 16.29 13.15
C HIS A 549 6.97 17.41 12.22
N THR A 550 6.71 18.57 12.83
CA THR A 550 6.38 19.82 12.15
C THR A 550 7.38 20.89 12.54
N VAL A 551 8.00 21.53 11.56
CA VAL A 551 8.99 22.59 11.78
C VAL A 551 8.36 23.95 11.54
N PHE A 552 8.40 24.83 12.54
CA PHE A 552 8.08 26.24 12.38
C PHE A 552 9.37 27.04 12.39
N VAL A 553 9.58 27.88 11.37
CA VAL A 553 10.85 28.59 11.21
C VAL A 553 10.67 29.89 10.43
N PRO A 554 11.49 30.92 10.66
CA PRO A 554 11.58 32.07 9.77
C PRO A 554 11.77 31.69 8.31
N GLN A 555 10.93 32.26 7.45
CA GLN A 555 10.92 32.02 6.01
C GLN A 555 12.26 32.38 5.35
N ASN A 556 12.90 33.48 5.82
CA ASN A 556 14.20 33.91 5.33
C ASN A 556 15.33 33.52 6.27
N LEU A 557 15.86 32.31 6.10
CA LEU A 557 17.00 31.82 6.88
C LEU A 557 18.32 32.58 6.63
N LYS A 558 18.43 33.38 5.55
CA LYS A 558 19.64 34.19 5.30
C LYS A 558 19.87 35.28 6.35
N ALA A 559 18.83 35.64 7.12
CA ALA A 559 18.94 36.58 8.23
C ALA A 559 19.70 36.01 9.45
N PHE A 560 20.02 34.71 9.44
CA PHE A 560 20.64 33.98 10.54
C PHE A 560 22.00 33.39 10.14
N SER A 561 22.88 33.27 11.12
CA SER A 561 24.27 32.77 10.98
C SER A 561 24.84 32.38 12.34
N ALA A 562 26.08 31.91 12.40
CA ALA A 562 26.74 31.60 13.66
C ALA A 562 26.83 32.80 14.62
N ARG A 563 26.78 34.03 14.09
CA ARG A 563 26.79 35.28 14.89
C ARG A 563 25.41 35.73 15.35
N LYS A 564 24.36 35.21 14.71
CA LYS A 564 22.96 35.51 15.02
C LYS A 564 22.14 34.23 14.81
N PRO A 565 22.34 33.22 15.67
CA PRO A 565 21.70 31.93 15.51
C PRO A 565 20.24 31.96 16.03
N LEU A 566 19.44 31.00 15.58
CA LEU A 566 18.08 30.74 16.03
C LEU A 566 18.12 29.86 17.30
N PRO A 567 17.59 30.30 18.45
CA PRO A 567 17.34 29.41 19.57
C PRO A 567 16.27 28.38 19.22
N VAL A 568 16.29 27.25 19.91
CA VAL A 568 15.43 26.10 19.62
C VAL A 568 14.32 25.98 20.66
N LEU A 569 13.09 25.80 20.21
CA LEU A 569 11.98 25.33 21.03
C LEU A 569 11.57 23.93 20.54
N VAL A 570 11.66 22.93 21.40
CA VAL A 570 11.08 21.61 21.14
C VAL A 570 9.74 21.52 21.85
N TRP A 571 8.68 21.15 21.13
CA TRP A 571 7.30 21.22 21.59
C TRP A 571 6.59 19.86 21.55
N GLY A 572 6.08 19.40 22.69
CA GLY A 572 5.14 18.27 22.78
C GLY A 572 3.68 18.72 22.71
N ASN A 573 2.84 18.00 21.97
CA ASN A 573 1.44 18.40 21.73
C ASN A 573 0.45 17.94 22.80
N GLY A 574 -0.67 18.67 22.88
CA GLY A 574 -1.88 18.28 23.61
C GLY A 574 -2.66 17.12 22.99
N ALA A 575 -3.72 16.70 23.70
CA ALA A 575 -4.66 15.63 23.30
C ALA A 575 -4.02 14.27 22.96
N CYS A 576 -2.76 14.07 23.37
CA CYS A 576 -1.91 12.93 23.00
C CYS A 576 -1.80 12.74 21.48
N ALA A 577 -2.07 13.80 20.72
CA ALA A 577 -2.11 13.76 19.27
C ALA A 577 -0.70 13.86 18.70
N ASN A 578 -0.40 12.99 17.73
CA ASN A 578 0.83 13.10 16.94
C ASN A 578 0.68 14.18 15.85
N SER A 579 0.26 15.39 16.24
CA SER A 579 0.14 16.58 15.37
C SER A 579 -0.08 17.86 16.19
N PRO A 580 0.52 19.01 15.82
CA PRO A 580 0.32 20.28 16.50
C PRO A 580 -0.99 21.02 16.10
N PHE A 581 -2.04 20.30 15.69
CA PHE A 581 -3.28 20.89 15.13
C PHE A 581 -3.96 21.92 16.05
N GLU A 582 -3.83 21.82 17.38
CA GLU A 582 -4.40 22.81 18.32
C GLU A 582 -3.45 24.00 18.59
N HIS A 583 -2.18 23.90 18.19
CA HIS A 583 -1.10 24.76 18.66
C HIS A 583 -0.35 25.48 17.54
N TYR A 584 -0.59 25.12 16.27
CA TYR A 584 0.22 25.62 15.14
C TYR A 584 0.23 27.15 15.01
N LYS A 585 -0.84 27.86 15.40
CA LYS A 585 -0.88 29.33 15.45
C LYS A 585 0.09 29.89 16.48
N PHE A 586 0.01 29.39 17.72
CA PHE A 586 0.93 29.75 18.81
C PHE A 586 2.40 29.44 18.48
N LEU A 587 2.68 28.27 17.89
CA LEU A 587 4.05 27.85 17.55
C LEU A 587 4.61 28.66 16.37
N ASN A 588 3.78 28.96 15.37
CA ASN A 588 4.17 29.83 14.27
C ASN A 588 4.44 31.27 14.77
N GLU A 589 3.64 31.76 15.71
CA GLU A 589 3.89 33.06 16.33
C GLU A 589 5.26 33.08 17.01
N ILE A 590 5.61 32.06 17.80
CA ILE A 590 6.94 31.96 18.41
C ILE A 590 8.04 31.97 17.35
N ALA A 591 7.91 31.16 16.29
CA ALA A 591 8.87 31.14 15.20
C ALA A 591 9.06 32.53 14.56
N SER A 592 8.00 33.35 14.49
CA SER A 592 8.06 34.69 13.91
C SER A 592 8.95 35.67 14.68
N TYR A 593 9.25 35.38 15.95
CA TYR A 593 10.20 36.13 16.78
C TYR A 593 11.64 35.62 16.68
N GLY A 594 11.95 34.81 15.67
CA GLY A 594 13.31 34.33 15.41
C GLY A 594 13.68 33.13 16.26
N TYR A 595 12.80 32.12 16.28
CA TYR A 595 13.04 30.80 16.85
C TYR A 595 12.91 29.74 15.75
N ILE A 596 13.58 28.61 15.92
CA ILE A 596 13.16 27.38 15.25
C ILE A 596 12.36 26.54 16.25
N VAL A 597 11.14 26.18 15.87
CA VAL A 597 10.25 25.37 16.70
C VAL A 597 10.10 24.00 16.06
N LEU A 598 10.40 22.95 16.80
CA LEU A 598 10.30 21.56 16.40
C LEU A 598 9.17 20.94 17.21
N ALA A 599 8.00 20.88 16.59
CA ALA A 599 6.83 20.27 17.22
C ALA A 599 6.79 18.79 16.88
N THR A 600 6.54 17.97 17.91
CA THR A 600 6.21 16.56 17.73
C THR A 600 5.03 16.45 16.76
N GLY A 601 5.00 15.40 15.97
CA GLY A 601 3.85 15.05 15.14
C GLY A 601 3.68 15.77 13.82
N TYR A 602 2.74 15.23 13.07
CA TYR A 602 2.49 15.49 11.67
C TYR A 602 1.89 16.87 11.41
N MET A 603 2.38 17.56 10.38
CA MET A 603 1.88 18.87 9.98
C MET A 603 0.36 18.81 9.79
N PRO A 604 -0.42 19.67 10.46
CA PRO A 604 -1.88 19.64 10.39
C PRO A 604 -2.39 20.27 9.09
N ASP A 605 -3.56 19.82 8.64
CA ASP A 605 -4.35 20.51 7.62
C ASP A 605 -5.45 21.33 8.31
N GLY A 606 -5.13 22.60 8.58
CA GLY A 606 -5.96 23.47 9.40
C GLY A 606 -6.17 22.93 10.81
N ASP A 607 -7.40 22.98 11.30
CA ASP A 607 -7.76 22.58 12.67
C ASP A 607 -8.18 21.08 12.76
N GLN A 608 -7.91 20.27 11.73
CA GLN A 608 -8.28 18.85 11.73
C GLN A 608 -7.41 18.04 12.70
N ARG A 609 -8.07 17.29 13.59
CA ARG A 609 -7.39 16.36 14.49
C ARG A 609 -6.78 15.21 13.71
N TYR A 610 -5.51 14.94 13.97
CA TYR A 610 -4.83 13.75 13.47
C TYR A 610 -5.41 12.48 14.11
N MET A 611 -5.86 11.55 13.27
CA MET A 611 -6.57 10.31 13.69
C MET A 611 -5.68 9.06 13.68
N GLY A 612 -4.40 9.22 13.38
CA GLY A 612 -3.43 8.14 13.46
C GLY A 612 -2.86 7.94 14.87
N PRO A 613 -1.69 7.30 14.99
CA PRO A 613 -1.16 6.90 16.29
C PRO A 613 -0.77 8.08 17.18
N MET A 614 -0.74 7.85 18.51
CA MET A 614 -0.37 8.88 19.48
C MET A 614 1.12 9.24 19.41
N SER A 615 1.47 10.44 19.88
CA SER A 615 2.86 10.88 20.01
C SER A 615 3.58 10.14 21.14
N THR A 616 4.90 9.93 21.01
CA THR A 616 5.75 9.29 22.03
C THR A 616 6.69 10.29 22.70
N THR A 617 7.28 9.89 23.83
CA THR A 617 8.26 10.69 24.59
C THR A 617 9.57 10.89 23.82
N GLU A 618 9.97 9.92 22.99
CA GLU A 618 11.24 9.90 22.28
C GLU A 618 11.31 10.98 21.20
N GLN A 619 10.18 11.35 20.60
CA GLN A 619 10.11 12.33 19.51
C GLN A 619 10.70 13.70 19.92
N GLN A 620 10.56 14.11 21.18
CA GLN A 620 11.20 15.34 21.66
C GLN A 620 12.74 15.24 21.64
N ILE A 621 13.29 14.07 21.95
CA ILE A 621 14.73 13.82 21.90
C ILE A 621 15.21 13.74 20.45
N GLU A 622 14.43 13.09 19.57
CA GLU A 622 14.67 13.05 18.13
C GLU A 622 14.76 14.46 17.51
N SER A 623 13.91 15.38 17.95
CA SER A 623 13.96 16.79 17.55
C SER A 623 15.31 17.44 17.89
N ILE A 624 15.82 17.21 19.10
CA ILE A 624 17.12 17.74 19.55
C ILE A 624 18.26 17.12 18.73
N ASP A 625 18.26 15.80 18.59
CA ASP A 625 19.28 15.08 17.83
C ASP A 625 19.32 15.52 16.37
N TRP A 626 18.15 15.63 15.75
CA TRP A 626 18.04 16.04 14.35
C TRP A 626 18.56 17.46 14.13
N ILE A 627 18.15 18.43 14.95
CA ILE A 627 18.56 19.82 14.70
C ILE A 627 20.05 20.04 14.95
N ILE A 628 20.64 19.31 15.90
CA ILE A 628 22.09 19.30 16.10
C ILE A 628 22.80 18.73 14.87
N ALA A 629 22.30 17.62 14.31
CA ALA A 629 22.85 17.04 13.09
C ALA A 629 22.73 18.01 11.90
N GLN A 630 21.57 18.63 11.71
CA GLN A 630 21.33 19.61 10.65
C GLN A 630 22.22 20.85 10.79
N ASN A 631 22.44 21.35 12.00
CA ASN A 631 23.32 22.50 12.22
C ASN A 631 24.80 22.18 11.87
N ASN A 632 25.19 20.91 11.88
CA ASN A 632 26.54 20.43 11.56
C ASN A 632 26.72 19.98 10.11
N ASP A 633 25.65 19.75 9.35
CA ASP A 633 25.71 19.35 7.95
C ASP A 633 25.83 20.55 7.01
N LYS A 634 26.92 20.63 6.23
CA LYS A 634 27.19 21.71 5.28
C LYS A 634 26.14 21.83 4.16
N ASN A 635 25.43 20.74 3.86
CA ASN A 635 24.37 20.73 2.86
C ASN A 635 23.01 21.11 3.44
N SER A 636 22.89 21.22 4.77
CA SER A 636 21.66 21.62 5.43
C SER A 636 21.41 23.13 5.31
N PRO A 637 20.16 23.58 5.10
CA PRO A 637 19.83 24.99 5.19
C PRO A 637 20.12 25.58 6.59
N TYR A 638 20.11 24.73 7.63
CA TYR A 638 20.35 25.10 9.02
C TYR A 638 21.83 25.17 9.40
N TYR A 639 22.75 24.85 8.47
CA TYR A 639 24.18 24.83 8.75
C TYR A 639 24.65 26.13 9.39
N GLN A 640 25.17 26.01 10.62
CA GLN A 640 25.64 27.11 11.47
C GLN A 640 24.63 28.26 11.65
N LYS A 641 23.33 27.97 11.71
CA LYS A 641 22.27 28.99 11.92
C LYS A 641 21.46 28.75 13.18
N VAL A 642 21.72 27.67 13.90
CA VAL A 642 20.93 27.27 15.07
C VAL A 642 21.80 27.30 16.32
N ASP A 643 21.22 27.81 17.41
CA ASP A 643 21.85 27.86 18.72
C ASP A 643 21.53 26.59 19.50
N VAL A 644 22.31 25.55 19.23
CA VAL A 644 22.16 24.24 19.87
C VAL A 644 22.55 24.25 21.36
N LYS A 645 23.00 25.39 21.93
CA LYS A 645 23.27 25.55 23.36
C LYS A 645 22.08 26.16 24.12
N ASN A 646 21.12 26.74 23.40
CA ASN A 646 19.95 27.42 23.96
C ASN A 646 18.68 26.73 23.45
N ILE A 647 18.41 25.55 24.01
CA ILE A 647 17.24 24.72 23.69
C ILE A 647 16.24 24.78 24.84
N ALA A 648 15.00 25.17 24.56
CA ALA A 648 13.87 25.00 25.47
C ALA A 648 13.10 23.72 25.14
N LEU A 649 12.69 23.00 26.17
CA LEU A 649 11.73 21.90 26.04
C LEU A 649 10.39 22.32 26.62
N ALA A 650 9.32 22.15 25.86
CA ALA A 650 8.01 22.63 26.24
C ALA A 650 6.92 21.68 25.75
N GLY A 651 5.74 21.77 26.34
CA GLY A 651 4.60 21.02 25.83
C GLY A 651 3.33 21.25 26.62
N MET A 652 2.20 20.98 25.96
CA MET A 652 0.87 21.17 26.51
C MET A 652 0.20 19.84 26.86
N SER A 653 -0.46 19.76 28.02
CA SER A 653 -1.19 18.56 28.47
C SER A 653 -0.33 17.28 28.35
N CYS A 654 -0.69 16.28 27.52
CA CYS A 654 0.16 15.10 27.27
C CYS A 654 1.61 15.46 26.88
N GLY A 655 1.79 16.51 26.07
CA GLY A 655 3.10 17.01 25.68
C GLY A 655 3.88 17.63 26.84
N GLY A 656 3.19 18.19 27.83
CA GLY A 656 3.83 18.67 29.07
C GLY A 656 4.34 17.50 29.92
N LEU A 657 3.62 16.37 29.94
CA LEU A 657 4.10 15.13 30.55
C LEU A 657 5.32 14.57 29.82
N GLN A 658 5.36 14.65 28.48
CA GLN A 658 6.56 14.28 27.69
C GLN A 658 7.75 15.16 28.07
N THR A 659 7.54 16.47 28.19
CA THR A 659 8.58 17.41 28.62
C THR A 659 9.12 17.07 30.00
N LEU A 660 8.24 16.71 30.95
CA LEU A 660 8.63 16.31 32.31
C LEU A 660 9.32 14.94 32.32
N PHE A 661 8.95 14.02 31.43
CA PHE A 661 9.66 12.77 31.25
C PHE A 661 11.12 12.99 30.79
N ASN A 662 11.32 13.94 29.87
CA ASN A 662 12.60 14.28 29.27
C ASN A 662 13.37 15.40 30.00
N CYS A 663 12.91 15.85 31.17
CA CYS A 663 13.44 17.05 31.84
C CYS A 663 14.91 16.96 32.27
N ALA A 664 15.46 15.74 32.36
CA ALA A 664 16.82 15.46 32.77
C ALA A 664 17.84 15.60 31.63
N ASP A 665 17.40 15.84 30.38
CA ASP A 665 18.32 15.94 29.24
C ASP A 665 19.28 17.14 29.43
N PRO A 666 20.61 16.92 29.47
CA PRO A 666 21.59 17.94 29.82
C PRO A 666 21.70 19.08 28.79
N ARG A 667 21.11 18.92 27.60
CA ARG A 667 21.13 19.93 26.53
C ARG A 667 20.04 20.99 26.72
N VAL A 668 19.07 20.73 27.59
CA VAL A 668 17.93 21.62 27.81
C VAL A 668 18.31 22.78 28.74
N LYS A 669 18.06 24.00 28.29
CA LYS A 669 18.39 25.25 29.00
C LYS A 669 17.25 25.77 29.87
N THR A 670 16.00 25.48 29.49
CA THR A 670 14.80 25.88 30.23
C THR A 670 13.61 24.99 29.85
N LEU A 671 12.63 24.91 30.74
CA LEU A 671 11.39 24.16 30.57
C LEU A 671 10.17 25.07 30.56
N MET A 672 9.16 24.74 29.76
CA MET A 672 7.87 25.42 29.75
C MET A 672 6.72 24.40 29.73
N ILE A 673 6.08 24.21 30.88
CA ILE A 673 5.00 23.26 31.07
C ILE A 673 3.67 23.99 30.93
N CYS A 674 2.88 23.59 29.94
CA CYS A 674 1.66 24.28 29.58
C CYS A 674 0.42 23.43 29.92
N ASN A 675 -0.54 23.96 30.68
CA ASN A 675 -1.78 23.27 31.06
C ASN A 675 -1.54 21.79 31.43
N SER A 676 -0.52 21.52 32.24
CA SER A 676 -0.03 20.16 32.53
C SER A 676 0.60 20.10 33.92
N GLY A 677 0.71 18.87 34.44
CA GLY A 677 1.48 18.55 35.63
C GLY A 677 1.42 17.05 35.94
N LEU A 678 2.39 16.53 36.71
CA LEU A 678 2.44 15.12 37.05
C LEU A 678 1.27 14.72 37.95
N PHE A 679 0.85 13.46 37.85
CA PHE A 679 -0.22 12.90 38.67
C PHE A 679 0.36 12.32 39.97
N ASN A 680 -0.44 12.33 41.04
CA ASN A 680 -0.15 11.55 42.23
C ASN A 680 -0.46 10.06 41.98
N GLN A 681 0.32 9.14 42.56
CA GLN A 681 0.28 7.69 42.28
C GLN A 681 -1.14 7.05 42.38
N GLN A 682 -2.05 7.64 43.16
CA GLN A 682 -3.43 7.17 43.30
C GLN A 682 -4.30 7.36 42.04
N ASN A 683 -3.88 8.20 41.08
CA ASN A 683 -4.65 8.56 39.87
C ASN A 683 -3.96 8.19 38.55
N ALA A 684 -2.87 7.40 38.59
CA ALA A 684 -1.95 7.27 37.44
C ALA A 684 -2.38 6.24 36.37
N SER A 685 -3.14 5.19 36.72
CA SER A 685 -3.31 4.01 35.85
C SER A 685 -4.53 4.01 34.91
N SER A 686 -5.28 5.12 34.83
CA SER A 686 -6.50 5.20 33.99
C SER A 686 -6.70 6.52 33.22
N ALA A 687 -5.85 7.54 33.41
CA ALA A 687 -6.14 8.90 32.97
C ALA A 687 -5.70 9.25 31.54
N VAL A 688 -4.64 8.63 31.00
CA VAL A 688 -4.06 8.99 29.69
C VAL A 688 -3.58 7.71 29.00
N GLY A 689 -4.40 7.14 28.11
CA GLY A 689 -4.17 5.81 27.52
C GLY A 689 -2.78 5.65 26.89
N GLY A 690 -1.94 4.80 27.48
CA GLY A 690 -0.67 4.36 26.87
C GLY A 690 0.53 5.30 26.98
N MET A 691 0.42 6.47 27.64
CA MET A 691 1.56 7.38 27.83
C MET A 691 2.43 6.99 29.04
N PRO A 692 3.77 7.10 28.98
CA PRO A 692 4.63 6.97 30.15
C PRO A 692 4.26 8.05 31.19
N MET A 693 3.95 7.63 32.41
CA MET A 693 3.55 8.52 33.50
C MET A 693 4.70 8.62 34.51
N PRO A 694 5.59 9.64 34.39
CA PRO A 694 6.66 9.79 35.36
C PRO A 694 6.08 10.11 36.74
N PRO A 695 6.64 9.53 37.81
CA PRO A 695 6.18 9.81 39.17
C PRO A 695 6.71 11.18 39.62
N LYS A 696 6.12 11.77 40.67
CA LYS A 696 6.48 13.11 41.18
C LYS A 696 7.97 13.26 41.52
N GLU A 697 8.65 12.16 41.85
CA GLU A 697 10.10 12.13 42.11
C GLU A 697 10.91 12.64 40.91
N LYS A 698 10.39 12.52 39.69
CA LYS A 698 11.03 12.99 38.46
C LYS A 698 11.32 14.49 38.47
N LEU A 699 10.52 15.29 39.19
CA LEU A 699 10.71 16.74 39.32
C LEU A 699 12.10 17.09 39.90
N LYS A 700 12.70 16.21 40.71
CA LYS A 700 14.05 16.41 41.27
C LYS A 700 15.16 16.34 40.22
N GLU A 701 14.90 15.74 39.07
CA GLU A 701 15.86 15.64 37.97
C GLU A 701 15.89 16.90 37.09
N ILE A 702 14.96 17.84 37.30
CA ILE A 702 14.99 19.13 36.61
C ILE A 702 16.27 19.87 37.01
N HIS A 703 17.09 20.23 36.02
CA HIS A 703 18.35 20.94 36.23
C HIS A 703 18.35 22.37 35.67
N SER A 704 17.26 22.77 35.00
CA SER A 704 17.10 24.06 34.32
C SER A 704 15.95 24.89 34.89
N SER A 705 15.89 26.17 34.53
CA SER A 705 14.77 27.04 34.91
C SER A 705 13.47 26.53 34.30
N ILE A 706 12.35 26.69 35.02
CA ILE A 706 11.05 26.16 34.59
C ILE A 706 9.92 27.17 34.81
N ILE A 707 9.00 27.23 33.85
CA ILE A 707 7.73 27.93 33.98
C ILE A 707 6.56 26.99 33.79
N TYR A 708 5.53 27.11 34.63
CA TYR A 708 4.21 26.53 34.43
C TYR A 708 3.26 27.61 33.92
N ILE A 709 2.67 27.44 32.74
CA ILE A 709 1.65 28.34 32.17
C ILE A 709 0.31 27.59 32.19
N LEU A 710 -0.59 27.98 33.08
CA LEU A 710 -1.82 27.23 33.39
C LEU A 710 -3.09 28.05 33.09
N GLY A 711 -4.20 27.34 32.84
CA GLY A 711 -5.50 27.92 32.48
C GLY A 711 -6.36 28.42 33.66
N GLY A 712 -5.74 28.68 34.82
CA GLY A 712 -6.43 29.03 36.07
C GLY A 712 -7.16 27.86 36.72
N GLU A 713 -7.89 28.11 37.81
CA GLU A 713 -8.46 27.04 38.68
C GLU A 713 -9.43 26.07 37.98
N LYS A 714 -10.00 26.47 36.83
CA LYS A 714 -10.89 25.61 36.01
C LYS A 714 -10.15 24.70 35.04
N ASP A 715 -8.84 24.89 34.86
CA ASP A 715 -8.01 23.98 34.11
C ASP A 715 -7.87 22.67 34.89
N ILE A 716 -8.19 21.54 34.24
CA ILE A 716 -8.08 20.21 34.84
C ILE A 716 -6.66 19.88 35.30
N ALA A 717 -5.65 20.52 34.71
CA ALA A 717 -4.25 20.34 35.07
C ALA A 717 -3.77 21.32 36.14
N TYR A 718 -4.58 22.31 36.54
CA TYR A 718 -4.18 23.36 37.48
C TYR A 718 -3.65 22.80 38.78
N GLY A 719 -4.40 21.89 39.41
CA GLY A 719 -3.99 21.28 40.69
C GLY A 719 -2.67 20.52 40.57
N ASN A 720 -2.48 19.76 39.49
CA ASN A 720 -1.26 19.01 39.26
C ASN A 720 -0.06 19.93 38.98
N GLY A 721 -0.23 20.96 38.15
CA GLY A 721 0.82 21.91 37.79
C GLY A 721 1.25 22.79 38.96
N MET A 722 0.30 23.26 39.79
CA MET A 722 0.62 24.00 41.00
C MET A 722 1.33 23.12 42.04
N ASP A 723 0.89 21.87 42.24
CA ASP A 723 1.59 20.93 43.12
C ASP A 723 2.99 20.59 42.61
N ASP A 724 3.19 20.44 41.29
CA ASP A 724 4.54 20.30 40.74
C ASP A 724 5.40 21.52 41.07
N PHE A 725 4.90 22.73 40.78
CA PHE A 725 5.62 23.97 41.03
C PHE A 725 6.02 24.11 42.52
N HIS A 726 5.11 23.82 43.46
CA HIS A 726 5.40 23.89 44.90
C HIS A 726 6.43 22.88 45.38
N ARG A 727 6.68 21.80 44.61
CA ARG A 727 7.73 20.80 44.90
C ARG A 727 9.10 21.17 44.32
N ILE A 728 9.18 22.19 43.46
CA ILE A 728 10.41 22.60 42.79
C ILE A 728 11.04 23.77 43.56
N ASP A 729 12.02 23.45 44.40
CA ASP A 729 12.73 24.42 45.25
C ASP A 729 14.24 24.53 44.94
N HIS A 730 14.75 23.71 44.02
CA HIS A 730 16.17 23.57 43.72
C HIS A 730 16.63 24.25 42.41
N VAL A 731 15.69 24.72 41.58
CA VAL A 731 15.95 25.51 40.35
C VAL A 731 15.04 26.74 40.28
N PRO A 732 15.39 27.80 39.53
CA PRO A 732 14.49 28.94 39.33
C PRO A 732 13.16 28.52 38.70
N ALA A 733 12.05 28.77 39.38
CA ALA A 733 10.72 28.37 38.93
C ALA A 733 9.65 29.45 39.14
N CYS A 734 8.66 29.49 38.24
CA CYS A 734 7.40 30.18 38.46
C CYS A 734 6.20 29.42 37.88
N ALA A 735 5.02 29.67 38.45
CA ALA A 735 3.74 29.29 37.90
C ALA A 735 2.94 30.56 37.59
N VAL A 736 2.39 30.63 36.38
CA VAL A 736 1.60 31.75 35.90
C VAL A 736 0.25 31.24 35.43
N ASN A 737 -0.82 31.96 35.78
CA ASN A 737 -2.18 31.50 35.55
C ASN A 737 -3.01 32.56 34.85
N TYR A 738 -3.80 32.13 33.87
CA TYR A 738 -4.76 32.96 33.15
C TYR A 738 -6.07 32.17 32.97
N PRO A 739 -7.25 32.70 33.34
CA PRO A 739 -8.47 31.91 33.55
C PRO A 739 -9.20 31.52 32.25
N VAL A 740 -8.57 30.69 31.41
CA VAL A 740 -9.08 30.23 30.10
C VAL A 740 -9.39 28.73 30.05
N GLY A 741 -9.10 27.99 31.12
CA GLY A 741 -9.28 26.54 31.18
C GLY A 741 -8.21 25.77 30.41
N HIS A 742 -8.43 24.46 30.26
CA HIS A 742 -7.40 23.51 29.80
C HIS A 742 -6.92 23.78 28.36
N GLY A 743 -7.80 24.24 27.47
CA GLY A 743 -7.46 24.51 26.08
C GLY A 743 -6.57 25.75 25.87
N GLY A 744 -6.26 26.51 26.93
CA GLY A 744 -5.40 27.68 26.85
C GLY A 744 -5.90 28.74 25.87
N THR A 745 -4.98 29.49 25.27
CA THR A 745 -5.29 30.49 24.23
C THR A 745 -4.71 30.11 22.85
N TYR A 746 -4.22 28.88 22.68
CA TYR A 746 -3.44 28.44 21.51
C TYR A 746 -4.15 28.59 20.16
N ALA A 747 -5.46 28.34 20.13
CA ALA A 747 -6.27 28.41 18.91
C ALA A 747 -6.68 29.85 18.53
N GLN A 748 -6.51 30.81 19.44
CA GLN A 748 -6.76 32.23 19.18
C GLN A 748 -5.74 32.76 18.16
N PRO A 749 -6.04 33.87 17.46
CA PRO A 749 -5.07 34.50 16.57
C PRO A 749 -3.73 34.72 17.26
N HIS A 750 -2.65 34.29 16.61
CA HIS A 750 -1.27 34.40 17.12
C HIS A 750 -1.05 33.73 18.49
N GLY A 751 -1.88 32.75 18.85
CA GLY A 751 -1.79 32.04 20.13
C GLY A 751 -2.24 32.83 21.36
N GLY A 752 -2.86 34.00 21.17
CA GLY A 752 -3.47 34.81 22.23
C GLY A 752 -2.52 35.21 23.36
N GLU A 753 -3.05 35.35 24.57
CA GLU A 753 -2.30 35.80 25.75
C GLU A 753 -1.13 34.88 26.13
N PHE A 754 -1.23 33.58 25.83
CA PHE A 754 -0.17 32.63 26.17
C PHE A 754 1.08 32.86 25.33
N SER A 755 0.96 33.28 24.07
CA SER A 755 2.14 33.56 23.23
C SER A 755 2.96 34.73 23.78
N VAL A 756 2.31 35.75 24.34
CA VAL A 756 2.98 36.90 24.99
C VAL A 756 3.87 36.43 26.14
N VAL A 757 3.32 35.61 27.04
CA VAL A 757 4.05 35.11 28.22
C VAL A 757 5.12 34.10 27.82
N ALA A 758 4.82 33.18 26.90
CA ALA A 758 5.78 32.22 26.38
C ALA A 758 6.97 32.92 25.70
N LEU A 759 6.71 33.92 24.85
CA LEU A 759 7.76 34.71 24.20
C LEU A 759 8.61 35.48 25.20
N ALA A 760 8.01 36.08 26.23
CA ALA A 760 8.76 36.77 27.27
C ALA A 760 9.71 35.80 28.00
N TRP A 761 9.22 34.60 28.34
CA TRP A 761 10.04 33.57 28.98
C TRP A 761 11.19 33.10 28.08
N LEU A 762 10.89 32.75 26.83
CA LEU A 762 11.88 32.28 25.87
C LEU A 762 12.91 33.35 25.50
N ASN A 763 12.50 34.62 25.37
CA ASN A 763 13.44 35.71 25.07
C ASN A 763 14.38 35.95 26.25
N TRP A 764 13.88 35.86 27.48
CA TRP A 764 14.72 35.97 28.66
C TRP A 764 15.70 34.79 28.78
N GLN A 765 15.18 33.56 28.77
CA GLN A 765 15.98 32.37 29.08
C GLN A 765 16.93 31.96 27.95
N LEU A 766 16.55 32.16 26.68
CA LEU A 766 17.32 31.70 25.53
C LEU A 766 18.08 32.81 24.79
N LYS A 767 17.62 34.07 24.86
CA LYS A 767 18.28 35.21 24.21
C LYS A 767 18.93 36.18 25.20
N GLY A 768 18.74 35.98 26.51
CA GLY A 768 19.27 36.86 27.55
C GLY A 768 18.60 38.25 27.57
N ASP A 769 17.38 38.37 27.07
CA ASP A 769 16.67 39.66 27.02
C ASP A 769 16.24 40.12 28.42
N SER A 770 16.96 41.10 28.96
CA SER A 770 16.70 41.67 30.28
C SER A 770 15.40 42.47 30.35
N LYS A 771 14.87 42.97 29.22
CA LYS A 771 13.56 43.62 29.19
C LYS A 771 12.45 42.59 29.36
N ALA A 772 12.59 41.44 28.71
CA ALA A 772 11.64 40.33 28.82
C ALA A 772 11.63 39.71 30.23
N ALA A 773 12.77 39.71 30.93
CA ALA A 773 12.86 39.24 32.32
C ALA A 773 11.89 39.99 33.26
N ARG A 774 11.65 41.29 33.04
CA ARG A 774 10.76 42.13 33.85
C ARG A 774 9.31 41.63 33.89
N MET A 775 8.93 40.77 32.94
CA MET A 775 7.67 40.03 32.97
C MET A 775 7.52 39.20 34.26
N PHE A 776 8.60 38.59 34.74
CA PHE A 776 8.55 37.59 35.83
C PHE A 776 9.27 38.04 37.11
N VAL A 777 10.34 38.84 36.99
CA VAL A 777 11.23 39.17 38.12
C VAL A 777 10.88 40.49 38.82
N GLY A 778 11.24 40.61 40.10
CA GLY A 778 10.93 41.77 40.97
C GLY A 778 9.56 41.68 41.66
N GLU A 779 9.40 42.35 42.81
CA GLU A 779 8.18 42.26 43.64
C GLU A 779 6.90 42.72 42.90
N ASN A 780 7.02 43.66 41.97
CA ASN A 780 5.93 44.19 41.15
C ASN A 780 6.21 43.98 39.65
N CYS A 781 6.47 42.72 39.26
CA CYS A 781 6.77 42.35 37.87
C CYS A 781 5.63 42.73 36.91
N GLU A 782 5.93 42.87 35.62
CA GLU A 782 4.94 43.32 34.64
C GLU A 782 3.73 42.37 34.55
N LEU A 783 3.93 41.06 34.74
CA LEU A 783 2.82 40.08 34.70
C LEU A 783 1.85 40.24 35.87
N SER A 784 2.32 40.62 37.06
CA SER A 784 1.45 40.87 38.23
C SER A 784 0.49 42.05 38.03
N LYS A 785 0.75 42.89 37.02
CA LYS A 785 -0.07 44.06 36.65
C LYS A 785 -0.85 43.84 35.35
N ARG A 786 -0.64 42.70 34.69
CA ARG A 786 -1.29 42.38 33.42
C ARG A 786 -2.66 41.77 33.72
N ASP A 787 -3.70 42.36 33.13
CA ASP A 787 -5.08 41.95 33.39
C ASP A 787 -5.30 40.44 33.19
N GLY A 788 -5.94 39.82 34.17
CA GLY A 788 -6.29 38.41 34.17
C GLY A 788 -5.15 37.44 34.52
N TRP A 789 -3.90 37.90 34.63
CA TRP A 789 -2.76 37.05 34.99
C TRP A 789 -2.48 37.05 36.49
N THR A 790 -2.13 35.88 37.02
CA THR A 790 -1.48 35.75 38.34
C THR A 790 -0.14 35.05 38.19
N ILE A 791 0.77 35.28 39.14
CA ILE A 791 2.10 34.68 39.17
C ILE A 791 2.48 34.28 40.59
N GLU A 792 3.01 33.08 40.73
CA GLU A 792 3.72 32.59 41.89
C GLU A 792 5.14 32.21 41.49
N LYS A 793 6.13 32.51 42.34
CA LYS A 793 7.55 32.28 42.03
C LYS A 793 8.29 31.80 43.26
N ASN A 794 9.25 30.91 43.04
CA ASN A 794 10.11 30.44 44.11
C ASN A 794 11.25 31.43 44.38
N LYS A 795 11.97 31.22 45.48
CA LYS A 795 13.03 32.13 45.96
C LYS A 795 14.25 32.20 45.02
N LEU A 796 14.36 31.27 44.07
CA LEU A 796 15.50 31.16 43.15
C LEU A 796 15.28 31.97 41.87
N LEU A 797 14.04 32.34 41.53
CA LEU A 797 13.74 33.16 40.36
C LEU A 797 13.96 34.65 40.69
N LYS A 798 15.13 35.18 40.32
CA LYS A 798 15.58 36.55 40.63
C LYS A 798 15.81 37.39 39.39
#